data_AF-A0AAD9LFL4-F1
#
_entry.id   AF-A0AAD9LFL4-F1
#
_cell.length_a   1.000
_cell.length_b   1.000
_cell.length_c   1.000
_cell.angle_alpha   90.00
_cell.angle_beta   90.00
_cell.angle_gamma   90.00
#
_symmetry.space_group_name_H-M   'P 1'
#
loop_
_entity.id
_entity.type
_entity.pdbx_description
1 polymer ?
#
loop_
_entity_poly.entity_id
_entity_poly.type
_entity_poly.pdbx_seq_one_letter_code
_entity_poly.pdbx_strand_id
1 'polypeptide(L)'
;MLHCGLLFAIASTAFGIHFNTRLDGYGLKSLTHRLIASSRRTNDATVAFIQPFSPFCRDTQTGDYNSRVSTQQADSGTLRRFRKLNAYVVDSPEFEVPLQRYRNIGIVAHIDAGKTTTTERVLYLTGVSFKIGEVHDGEAIMDYMPQERERGITITAAATTCFWRGGYRKMPQHRINIIDTPGHVDFTVEVERSLRVLDGAAAVFDGVAGVEPQSETVWRQANSYEIPRIAYVNKMDRPGASFEKCIKEMEVKLGATPVPVFIPVGASATFRGVIDIISKKFYNFDKGKSGFEYTEEEIPAEMMDEFKHYRTLALEHAAQASEDLLEKYISDGDLSEDDIRSGLRTMTLANRIAPVSAGSSLKNKNIQGFLDMIIDYLPSPCEANKMYIQTRKEDATEKSLSESMLSVKKYHEEQLKFNTEDFNLPFAALAFKISHDPQIGTQSYIRVYRGQVNVGDVVYNVRTKKTNRVQKLLFIHSNERKHLKTAHAGDIVSLVGSALRAAMYTQVGVKDVITGDTLCNEGHPLTLESIDFPEPVISLKVEPADGNELERMCDIFRKFMKEDPSFRMYMKPETNETIISGMGELHLDIIVDRIRREYGVPVNTGSPQVEFKETFIKPVHAEGRYVRQSGGRGQYGHVKIYIEPLEQGSGVQFKSNITCGAIPQEFIPAIEEGARQQLSEGLLAHYPVTDVRVTLLDGTFHIVDSSEFAFHTATTMAVRDAGKDAGVKLLEPIMKVNVVCPVANFNTVRGDLLRRRGQLDTIREGYGGVKEIYGTVPLQEMSGYMTELRSISQGRGFYTMEMSHYHPVPPTVQERIVNSALKRQD
;
A
#
# COMPACT_ATOMS: atom_id res chain seq x y z
N MET A 1 -54.69 35.78 -46.07
CA MET A 1 -54.35 34.57 -45.29
C MET A 1 -52.92 34.24 -45.61
N LEU A 2 -52.00 34.54 -44.69
CA LEU A 2 -51.63 33.64 -43.57
C LEU A 2 -51.05 32.34 -44.14
N HIS A 3 -49.86 31.88 -43.79
CA HIS A 3 -49.00 32.16 -42.64
C HIS A 3 -47.63 31.50 -42.94
N CYS A 4 -46.69 31.68 -42.02
CA CYS A 4 -45.36 31.04 -42.00
C CYS A 4 -44.26 31.72 -42.81
N GLY A 5 -44.19 33.05 -42.68
CA GLY A 5 -42.93 33.79 -42.67
C GLY A 5 -42.83 34.55 -41.34
N LEU A 6 -42.67 33.82 -40.24
CA LEU A 6 -42.54 34.38 -38.89
C LEU A 6 -41.50 33.56 -38.13
N LEU A 7 -40.26 34.08 -38.12
CA LEU A 7 -39.22 33.96 -37.09
C LEU A 7 -37.82 34.16 -37.69
N PHE A 8 -37.64 35.34 -38.27
CA PHE A 8 -36.49 36.20 -37.97
C PHE A 8 -37.06 37.62 -37.83
N ALA A 9 -37.36 38.03 -36.59
CA ALA A 9 -37.37 39.46 -36.26
C ALA A 9 -35.95 39.73 -35.73
N ILE A 10 -35.09 40.38 -36.52
CA ILE A 10 -35.07 41.83 -36.71
C ILE A 10 -34.83 42.54 -35.38
N ALA A 11 -33.55 42.83 -35.13
CA ALA A 11 -33.04 44.19 -35.28
C ALA A 11 -31.63 44.07 -35.88
N SER A 12 -31.49 44.02 -37.21
CA SER A 12 -31.21 45.18 -38.08
C SER A 12 -30.22 46.17 -37.44
N THR A 13 -28.94 46.09 -37.81
CA THR A 13 -28.32 46.83 -38.93
C THR A 13 -28.47 48.35 -38.85
N ALA A 14 -27.29 48.98 -38.76
CA ALA A 14 -26.83 50.06 -39.63
C ALA A 14 -27.13 51.52 -39.26
N PHE A 15 -26.00 52.23 -39.12
CA PHE A 15 -25.69 53.56 -39.69
C PHE A 15 -26.37 54.82 -39.13
N GLY A 16 -25.59 55.52 -38.31
CA GLY A 16 -25.02 56.81 -38.70
C GLY A 16 -25.81 58.06 -38.27
N ILE A 17 -25.16 58.93 -37.48
CA ILE A 17 -25.03 60.40 -37.66
C ILE A 17 -24.36 60.98 -36.40
N HIS A 18 -23.10 61.41 -36.59
CA HIS A 18 -22.57 62.77 -36.32
C HIS A 18 -22.49 63.37 -34.88
N PHE A 19 -21.35 64.06 -34.71
CA PHE A 19 -21.03 65.16 -33.78
C PHE A 19 -20.47 64.89 -32.37
N ASN A 20 -19.12 64.90 -32.31
CA ASN A 20 -18.28 65.95 -31.72
C ASN A 20 -18.26 66.21 -30.20
N THR A 21 -17.05 66.60 -29.77
CA THR A 21 -16.69 67.40 -28.58
C THR A 21 -16.66 66.76 -27.19
N ARG A 22 -15.43 66.59 -26.68
CA ARG A 22 -14.79 67.43 -25.63
C ARG A 22 -14.28 66.69 -24.39
N LEU A 23 -12.95 66.81 -24.26
CA LEU A 23 -12.17 67.34 -23.12
C LEU A 23 -11.81 66.42 -21.95
N ASP A 24 -10.49 66.23 -21.90
CA ASP A 24 -9.58 66.62 -20.82
C ASP A 24 -9.61 65.89 -19.48
N GLY A 25 -8.40 65.50 -19.07
CA GLY A 25 -8.13 65.18 -17.67
C GLY A 25 -6.80 64.50 -17.41
N TYR A 26 -5.69 65.12 -17.82
CA TYR A 26 -4.37 65.14 -17.18
C TYR A 26 -3.88 63.97 -16.29
N GLY A 27 -2.62 63.58 -16.52
CA GLY A 27 -1.73 63.31 -15.37
C GLY A 27 -0.58 62.33 -15.51
N LEU A 28 0.38 62.64 -16.39
CA LEU A 28 1.84 62.39 -16.30
C LEU A 28 2.36 60.98 -15.97
N LYS A 29 3.04 60.31 -16.92
CA LYS A 29 4.50 60.40 -17.25
C LYS A 29 5.35 59.78 -16.14
N SER A 30 6.21 58.79 -16.36
CA SER A 30 7.19 58.55 -17.44
C SER A 30 7.92 57.23 -17.09
N LEU A 31 8.68 56.49 -17.90
CA LEU A 31 9.45 56.67 -19.14
C LEU A 31 9.56 55.25 -19.75
N THR A 32 9.13 55.02 -21.01
CA THR A 32 9.97 54.85 -22.23
C THR A 32 10.87 53.60 -22.22
N HIS A 33 11.11 52.84 -23.29
CA HIS A 33 10.96 53.01 -24.75
C HIS A 33 11.37 51.65 -25.37
N ARG A 34 10.63 51.01 -26.29
CA ARG A 34 10.82 50.99 -27.76
C ARG A 34 10.42 49.57 -28.22
N LEU A 35 9.89 49.30 -29.41
CA LEU A 35 9.14 50.05 -30.42
C LEU A 35 8.78 48.96 -31.44
N ILE A 36 7.49 48.77 -31.68
CA ILE A 36 6.96 48.09 -32.87
C ILE A 36 6.64 49.18 -33.89
N ALA A 37 7.04 49.01 -35.13
CA ALA A 37 6.51 49.72 -36.30
C ALA A 37 6.67 48.76 -37.50
N SER A 38 5.61 48.14 -38.04
CA SER A 38 4.49 48.68 -38.84
C SER A 38 4.84 48.96 -40.31
N SER A 39 4.13 48.29 -41.22
CA SER A 39 3.50 48.79 -42.47
C SER A 39 3.46 47.64 -43.49
N ARG A 40 2.29 47.08 -43.85
CA ARG A 40 1.15 47.53 -44.68
C ARG A 40 1.31 47.20 -46.18
N ARG A 41 0.32 46.42 -46.67
CA ARG A 41 -0.23 46.31 -48.05
C ARG A 41 0.67 45.56 -49.06
N THR A 42 0.20 44.73 -49.98
CA THR A 42 -1.05 44.68 -50.78
C THR A 42 -1.35 43.26 -51.31
N ASN A 43 -2.65 42.97 -51.47
CA ASN A 43 -3.34 42.31 -52.59
C ASN A 43 -3.29 40.78 -52.89
N ASP A 44 -4.53 40.29 -53.01
CA ASP A 44 -5.10 39.37 -54.02
C ASP A 44 -5.00 37.85 -53.86
N ALA A 45 -6.05 37.36 -53.18
CA ALA A 45 -6.95 36.26 -53.52
C ALA A 45 -6.74 35.46 -54.83
N THR A 46 -6.85 34.12 -54.70
CA THR A 46 -7.65 33.20 -55.53
C THR A 46 -7.57 31.81 -54.85
N VAL A 47 -8.59 31.34 -54.14
CA VAL A 47 -9.83 30.66 -54.61
C VAL A 47 -9.56 29.27 -55.19
N ALA A 48 -10.03 28.28 -54.42
CA ALA A 48 -10.81 27.10 -54.84
C ALA A 48 -10.12 25.79 -55.23
N PHE A 49 -10.37 24.82 -54.33
CA PHE A 49 -11.10 23.57 -54.57
C PHE A 49 -10.36 22.34 -55.16
N ILE A 50 -10.92 21.19 -54.73
CA ILE A 50 -10.90 19.85 -55.35
C ILE A 50 -9.81 18.89 -54.83
N GLN A 51 -10.14 18.14 -53.76
CA GLN A 51 -9.89 16.68 -53.71
C GLN A 51 -10.56 16.04 -54.94
N PRO A 52 -10.11 14.90 -55.53
CA PRO A 52 -9.86 13.63 -54.80
C PRO A 52 -8.83 12.68 -55.47
N PHE A 53 -8.83 11.42 -55.01
CA PHE A 53 -8.30 10.19 -55.64
C PHE A 53 -6.88 9.69 -55.28
N SER A 54 -6.87 8.67 -54.43
CA SER A 54 -6.01 7.47 -54.51
C SER A 54 -6.10 6.85 -55.92
N PRO A 55 -5.13 6.06 -56.45
CA PRO A 55 -4.74 4.78 -55.83
C PRO A 55 -3.32 4.23 -56.19
N PHE A 56 -2.98 3.08 -55.59
CA PHE A 56 -2.13 2.01 -56.15
C PHE A 56 -0.68 2.35 -56.60
N CYS A 57 0.33 1.73 -55.97
CA CYS A 57 1.09 0.66 -56.63
C CYS A 57 2.13 0.00 -55.71
N ARG A 58 2.29 -1.30 -55.94
CA ARG A 58 3.22 -2.26 -55.33
C ARG A 58 4.66 -2.02 -55.76
N ASP A 59 5.55 -2.49 -54.89
CA ASP A 59 6.85 -3.15 -55.10
C ASP A 59 7.71 -2.72 -56.29
N THR A 60 8.96 -2.31 -56.00
CA THR A 60 10.16 -3.01 -56.51
C THR A 60 11.45 -2.43 -55.91
N GLN A 61 12.22 -3.32 -55.29
CA GLN A 61 13.67 -3.51 -55.31
C GLN A 61 14.64 -2.36 -55.70
N THR A 62 15.60 -2.18 -54.78
CA THR A 62 17.07 -1.99 -54.98
C THR A 62 17.59 -0.82 -55.82
N GLY A 63 18.39 0.03 -55.18
CA GLY A 63 19.31 0.95 -55.86
C GLY A 63 20.10 1.81 -54.88
N ASP A 64 21.29 1.36 -54.51
CA ASP A 64 22.34 2.19 -53.90
C ASP A 64 22.68 3.37 -54.82
N TYR A 65 22.62 4.61 -54.32
CA TYR A 65 23.46 5.69 -54.82
C TYR A 65 23.77 6.70 -53.70
N ASN A 66 25.06 6.80 -53.40
CA ASN A 66 25.66 7.79 -52.52
C ASN A 66 25.43 9.22 -53.06
N SER A 67 24.96 10.12 -52.20
CA SER A 67 25.31 11.54 -52.27
C SER A 67 25.58 12.08 -50.87
N ARG A 68 26.86 12.35 -50.59
CA ARG A 68 27.33 13.08 -49.41
C ARG A 68 26.72 14.48 -49.40
N VAL A 69 25.97 14.80 -48.35
CA VAL A 69 25.80 16.19 -47.89
C VAL A 69 26.30 16.25 -46.45
N SER A 70 27.13 17.27 -46.23
CA SER A 70 27.96 17.58 -45.07
C SER A 70 27.26 17.54 -43.72
N THR A 71 27.82 16.75 -42.83
CA THR A 71 27.71 16.89 -41.37
C THR A 71 28.34 18.21 -40.90
N GLN A 72 27.56 19.05 -40.25
CA GLN A 72 28.04 19.88 -39.15
C GLN A 72 27.06 19.79 -37.97
N GLN A 73 27.59 19.21 -36.88
CA GLN A 73 27.26 19.45 -35.48
C GLN A 73 25.85 19.09 -34.98
N ALA A 74 25.67 17.80 -34.68
CA ALA A 74 24.91 17.35 -33.51
C ALA A 74 25.72 16.23 -32.81
N ASP A 75 25.84 16.35 -31.50
CA ASP A 75 26.85 15.70 -30.65
C ASP A 75 26.96 14.17 -30.75
N SER A 76 28.21 13.70 -30.73
CA SER A 76 28.66 12.37 -31.14
C SER A 76 28.84 11.35 -30.00
N GLY A 77 28.08 11.48 -28.91
CA GLY A 77 28.02 10.50 -27.81
C GLY A 77 26.73 9.67 -27.79
N THR A 78 25.59 10.33 -28.04
CA THR A 78 24.24 9.79 -27.81
C THR A 78 23.83 8.80 -28.90
N LEU A 79 24.01 9.16 -30.18
CA LEU A 79 23.68 8.30 -31.34
C LEU A 79 24.56 7.04 -31.45
N ARG A 80 25.80 7.10 -30.95
CA ARG A 80 26.71 5.96 -30.92
C ARG A 80 26.37 4.99 -29.77
N ARG A 81 25.79 5.49 -28.68
CA ARG A 81 25.13 4.68 -27.63
C ARG A 81 23.85 4.05 -28.16
N PHE A 82 23.01 4.78 -28.89
CA PHE A 82 21.80 4.25 -29.53
C PHE A 82 22.07 3.01 -30.40
N ARG A 83 23.18 2.97 -31.15
CA ARG A 83 23.54 1.78 -31.95
C ARG A 83 24.21 0.64 -31.16
N LYS A 84 24.87 0.92 -30.03
CA LYS A 84 25.52 -0.11 -29.19
C LYS A 84 24.57 -0.74 -28.16
N LEU A 85 23.52 -0.02 -27.77
CA LEU A 85 22.41 -0.49 -26.92
C LEU A 85 21.23 -1.02 -27.73
N ASN A 86 21.38 -1.18 -29.06
CA ASN A 86 20.39 -1.88 -29.90
C ASN A 86 20.38 -3.38 -29.58
N ALA A 87 19.77 -3.74 -28.46
CA ALA A 87 19.06 -5.00 -28.28
C ALA A 87 17.55 -4.72 -28.32
N TYR A 88 17.07 -4.43 -29.53
CA TYR A 88 15.68 -4.62 -29.96
C TYR A 88 14.59 -3.71 -29.39
N VAL A 89 14.76 -2.39 -29.42
CA VAL A 89 13.60 -1.47 -29.53
C VAL A 89 13.35 -1.23 -31.01
N VAL A 90 12.43 -2.01 -31.58
CA VAL A 90 11.83 -1.70 -32.89
C VAL A 90 10.53 -0.99 -32.57
N ASP A 91 10.39 0.24 -33.05
CA ASP A 91 9.12 0.97 -33.07
C ASP A 91 8.03 0.06 -33.66
N SER A 92 7.18 -0.46 -32.79
CA SER A 92 6.03 -1.30 -33.12
C SER A 92 4.87 -0.81 -32.27
N PRO A 93 3.62 -0.83 -32.75
CA PRO A 93 2.49 -0.11 -32.16
C PRO A 93 2.36 -0.45 -30.66
N GLU A 94 2.63 0.56 -29.81
CA GLU A 94 3.42 0.42 -28.58
C GLU A 94 2.77 -0.27 -27.36
N PHE A 95 1.57 -0.84 -27.43
CA PHE A 95 0.85 -1.24 -26.20
C PHE A 95 0.11 -2.58 -26.23
N GLU A 96 0.04 -3.29 -27.37
CA GLU A 96 -0.66 -4.57 -27.44
C GLU A 96 0.29 -5.75 -27.21
N VAL A 97 0.54 -6.03 -25.93
CA VAL A 97 1.11 -7.31 -25.49
C VAL A 97 -0.07 -8.22 -25.10
N PRO A 98 -0.07 -9.52 -25.47
CA PRO A 98 -1.12 -10.44 -25.04
C PRO A 98 -1.07 -10.67 -23.52
N LEU A 99 -2.23 -10.94 -22.91
CA LEU A 99 -2.37 -11.04 -21.45
C LEU A 99 -1.47 -12.12 -20.82
N GLN A 100 -1.23 -13.23 -21.51
CA GLN A 100 -0.33 -14.30 -21.05
C GLN A 100 1.14 -13.83 -20.90
N ARG A 101 1.50 -12.70 -21.51
CA ARG A 101 2.83 -12.09 -21.45
C ARG A 101 2.90 -10.91 -20.50
N TYR A 102 1.91 -10.77 -19.61
CA TYR A 102 1.95 -9.79 -18.53
C TYR A 102 2.62 -10.43 -17.32
N ARG A 103 3.37 -9.64 -16.57
CA ARG A 103 3.92 -10.02 -15.27
C ARG A 103 3.64 -8.88 -14.30
N ASN A 104 2.73 -9.09 -13.35
CA ASN A 104 2.49 -8.11 -12.28
C ASN A 104 3.26 -8.56 -11.06
N ILE A 105 4.36 -7.87 -10.79
CA ILE A 105 5.35 -8.31 -9.80
C ILE A 105 5.62 -7.26 -8.74
N GLY A 106 5.79 -7.71 -7.51
CA GLY A 106 6.35 -6.90 -6.43
C GLY A 106 7.82 -7.21 -6.25
N ILE A 107 8.65 -6.20 -6.07
CA ILE A 107 10.02 -6.41 -5.58
C ILE A 107 9.99 -6.15 -4.08
N VAL A 108 10.27 -7.17 -3.27
CA VAL A 108 10.20 -7.06 -1.81
C VAL A 108 11.53 -7.44 -1.18
N ALA A 109 11.95 -6.69 -0.16
CA ALA A 109 13.24 -6.89 0.48
C ALA A 109 13.27 -6.29 1.89
N HIS A 110 14.25 -6.73 2.68
CA HIS A 110 14.65 -6.02 3.89
C HIS A 110 15.21 -4.62 3.56
N ILE A 111 15.25 -3.74 4.56
CA ILE A 111 15.88 -2.42 4.46
C ILE A 111 17.33 -2.59 4.01
N ASP A 112 17.82 -1.73 3.14
CA ASP A 112 19.19 -1.80 2.60
C ASP A 112 19.54 -3.04 1.78
N ALA A 113 18.70 -4.07 1.61
CA ALA A 113 19.03 -5.24 0.75
C ALA A 113 19.23 -4.87 -0.74
N GLY A 114 18.93 -3.63 -1.12
CA GLY A 114 19.15 -3.07 -2.45
C GLY A 114 17.96 -3.23 -3.39
N LYS A 115 16.74 -3.27 -2.83
CA LYS A 115 15.46 -3.28 -3.57
C LYS A 115 15.39 -2.14 -4.58
N THR A 116 15.40 -0.89 -4.11
CA THR A 116 15.32 0.31 -4.96
C THR A 116 16.44 0.33 -5.99
N THR A 117 17.67 -0.01 -5.60
CA THR A 117 18.80 -0.11 -6.54
C THR A 117 18.53 -1.12 -7.64
N THR A 118 17.97 -2.29 -7.31
CA THR A 118 17.62 -3.33 -8.29
C THR A 118 16.53 -2.83 -9.22
N THR A 119 15.48 -2.20 -8.69
CA THR A 119 14.39 -1.59 -9.45
C THR A 119 14.92 -0.54 -10.45
N GLU A 120 15.79 0.38 -10.01
CA GLU A 120 16.41 1.39 -10.88
C GLU A 120 17.19 0.78 -12.04
N ARG A 121 17.95 -0.30 -11.79
CA ARG A 121 18.69 -0.97 -12.86
C ARG A 121 17.77 -1.71 -13.84
N VAL A 122 16.66 -2.26 -13.35
CA VAL A 122 15.62 -2.83 -14.22
C VAL A 122 15.04 -1.75 -15.13
N LEU A 123 14.72 -0.56 -14.59
CA LEU A 123 14.22 0.55 -15.39
C LEU A 123 15.23 1.06 -16.42
N TYR A 124 16.52 1.09 -16.06
CA TYR A 124 17.59 1.44 -16.99
C TYR A 124 17.74 0.41 -18.12
N LEU A 125 17.78 -0.88 -17.79
CA LEU A 125 17.94 -1.96 -18.77
C LEU A 125 16.76 -2.08 -19.73
N THR A 126 15.55 -1.82 -19.25
CA THR A 126 14.33 -1.84 -20.07
C THR A 126 14.16 -0.56 -20.90
N GLY A 127 15.07 0.41 -20.77
CA GLY A 127 15.05 1.65 -21.54
C GLY A 127 14.04 2.70 -21.06
N VAL A 128 13.41 2.47 -19.89
CA VAL A 128 12.47 3.42 -19.27
C VAL A 128 13.22 4.61 -18.67
N SER A 129 14.39 4.38 -18.07
CA SER A 129 15.30 5.45 -17.61
C SER A 129 16.55 5.54 -18.47
N PHE A 130 16.91 6.77 -18.85
CA PHE A 130 18.14 7.07 -19.61
C PHE A 130 19.36 7.36 -18.71
N LYS A 131 19.15 7.49 -17.39
CA LYS A 131 20.20 7.68 -16.39
C LYS A 131 20.15 6.58 -15.35
N ILE A 132 21.33 6.16 -14.92
CA ILE A 132 21.48 5.32 -13.74
C ILE A 132 21.37 6.27 -12.55
N GLY A 133 20.24 6.26 -11.84
CA GLY A 133 20.11 6.95 -10.56
C GLY A 133 20.76 6.14 -9.45
N GLU A 134 21.59 6.77 -8.61
CA GLU A 134 22.08 6.16 -7.37
C GLU A 134 21.25 6.64 -6.18
N VAL A 135 20.85 5.70 -5.32
CA VAL A 135 20.03 5.97 -4.13
C VAL A 135 20.78 6.88 -3.14
N HIS A 136 22.10 6.74 -3.05
CA HIS A 136 22.95 7.53 -2.17
C HIS A 136 23.08 9.01 -2.60
N ASP A 137 22.89 9.30 -3.88
CA ASP A 137 22.97 10.65 -4.43
C ASP A 137 21.58 11.34 -4.51
N GLY A 138 20.52 10.67 -4.04
CA GLY A 138 19.15 11.18 -4.12
C GLY A 138 18.58 11.27 -5.54
N GLU A 139 19.22 10.60 -6.51
CA GLU A 139 18.80 10.59 -7.92
C GLU A 139 17.87 9.42 -8.29
N ALA A 140 17.44 8.61 -7.31
CA ALA A 140 16.49 7.52 -7.53
C ALA A 140 15.14 8.04 -8.06
N ILE A 141 14.62 7.39 -9.09
CA ILE A 141 13.36 7.72 -9.77
C ILE A 141 12.17 7.19 -8.98
N MET A 142 12.30 6.00 -8.38
CA MET A 142 11.21 5.35 -7.65
C MET A 142 10.92 6.00 -6.29
N ASP A 143 11.95 6.51 -5.62
CA ASP A 143 11.83 7.29 -4.38
C ASP A 143 11.54 8.75 -4.77
N TYR A 144 10.29 9.06 -5.09
CA TYR A 144 9.89 10.40 -5.56
C TYR A 144 9.70 11.40 -4.41
N MET A 145 9.45 10.90 -3.19
CA MET A 145 9.27 11.77 -2.04
C MET A 145 10.63 12.26 -1.51
N PRO A 146 10.78 13.55 -1.15
CA PRO A 146 11.99 14.05 -0.52
C PRO A 146 12.40 13.27 0.74
N GLN A 147 11.42 12.78 1.50
CA GLN A 147 11.61 12.00 2.73
C GLN A 147 12.22 10.62 2.45
N GLU A 148 11.83 9.98 1.35
CA GLU A 148 12.38 8.69 0.92
C GLU A 148 13.87 8.84 0.58
N ARG A 149 14.22 9.91 -0.17
CA ARG A 149 15.60 10.22 -0.56
C ARG A 149 16.50 10.58 0.62
N GLU A 150 16.01 11.40 1.55
CA GLU A 150 16.79 11.82 2.73
C GLU A 150 17.06 10.67 3.70
N ARG A 151 16.12 9.74 3.83
CA ARG A 151 16.20 8.62 4.77
C ARG A 151 16.72 7.33 4.14
N GLY A 152 16.78 7.26 2.80
CA GLY A 152 17.19 6.07 2.05
C GLY A 152 16.23 4.89 2.18
N ILE A 153 14.93 5.15 2.40
CA ILE A 153 13.90 4.12 2.57
C ILE A 153 12.73 4.38 1.61
N THR A 154 12.13 3.32 1.08
CA THR A 154 10.85 3.41 0.36
C THR A 154 9.71 3.47 1.36
N ILE A 155 8.86 4.50 1.25
CA ILE A 155 7.73 4.77 2.14
C ILE A 155 6.42 4.39 1.46
N THR A 156 6.22 4.78 0.20
CA THR A 156 4.99 4.48 -0.54
C THR A 156 5.25 3.54 -1.72
N ALA A 157 4.29 2.67 -2.02
CA ALA A 157 4.47 1.73 -3.11
C ALA A 157 4.40 2.44 -4.48
N ALA A 158 5.47 2.42 -5.27
CA ALA A 158 5.49 3.02 -6.60
C ALA A 158 5.19 1.96 -7.67
N ALA A 159 4.27 2.26 -8.60
CA ALA A 159 3.91 1.35 -9.70
C ALA A 159 4.47 1.87 -11.03
N THR A 160 5.28 1.07 -11.71
CA THR A 160 5.87 1.39 -13.01
C THR A 160 5.75 0.21 -13.96
N THR A 161 5.44 0.48 -15.22
CA THR A 161 5.47 -0.55 -16.28
C THR A 161 6.76 -0.47 -17.08
N CYS A 162 7.36 -1.61 -17.41
CA CYS A 162 8.45 -1.72 -18.35
C CYS A 162 8.23 -2.88 -19.34
N PHE A 163 9.03 -2.91 -20.41
CA PHE A 163 8.97 -3.94 -21.44
C PHE A 163 10.30 -4.67 -21.53
N TRP A 164 10.24 -6.00 -21.59
CA TRP A 164 11.44 -6.85 -21.67
C TRP A 164 11.30 -7.88 -22.79
N ARG A 165 12.36 -8.07 -23.58
CA ARG A 165 12.45 -9.02 -24.70
C ARG A 165 13.46 -10.14 -24.43
N GLY A 166 13.85 -10.31 -23.17
CA GLY A 166 14.87 -11.27 -22.75
C GLY A 166 16.30 -10.72 -22.85
N GLY A 167 17.14 -11.12 -21.90
CA GLY A 167 18.51 -10.64 -21.74
C GLY A 167 19.55 -11.61 -22.30
N TYR A 168 19.59 -12.83 -21.77
CA TYR A 168 20.49 -13.88 -22.24
C TYR A 168 19.92 -14.63 -23.43
N ARG A 169 18.59 -14.76 -23.48
CA ARG A 169 17.89 -15.33 -24.63
C ARG A 169 16.90 -14.33 -25.20
N LYS A 170 16.63 -14.46 -26.50
CA LYS A 170 15.59 -13.67 -27.15
C LYS A 170 14.23 -14.26 -26.86
N MET A 171 13.37 -13.45 -26.27
CA MET A 171 11.98 -13.77 -25.99
C MET A 171 11.08 -12.80 -26.76
N PRO A 172 9.81 -13.17 -27.01
CA PRO A 172 8.82 -12.17 -27.41
C PRO A 172 8.72 -11.08 -26.35
N GLN A 173 8.24 -9.91 -26.75
CA GLN A 173 8.05 -8.80 -25.81
C GLN A 173 7.04 -9.16 -24.72
N HIS A 174 7.47 -8.99 -23.47
CA HIS A 174 6.64 -9.10 -22.27
C HIS A 174 6.46 -7.72 -21.64
N ARG A 175 5.32 -7.54 -20.99
CA ARG A 175 5.00 -6.36 -20.20
C ARG A 175 5.15 -6.70 -18.73
N ILE A 176 6.01 -5.98 -18.03
CA ILE A 176 6.27 -6.17 -16.60
C ILE A 176 5.75 -4.94 -15.87
N ASN A 177 4.74 -5.12 -15.03
CA ASN A 177 4.23 -4.09 -14.14
C ASN A 177 4.87 -4.34 -12.77
N ILE A 178 5.74 -3.42 -12.34
CA ILE A 178 6.50 -3.51 -11.10
C ILE A 178 5.81 -2.63 -10.06
N ILE A 179 5.52 -3.20 -8.90
CA ILE A 179 5.17 -2.46 -7.68
C ILE A 179 6.36 -2.53 -6.73
N ASP A 180 6.98 -1.39 -6.46
CA ASP A 180 8.11 -1.30 -5.53
C ASP A 180 7.58 -1.13 -4.10
N THR A 181 7.67 -2.16 -3.27
CA THR A 181 7.00 -2.20 -1.95
C THR A 181 7.91 -1.68 -0.84
N PRO A 182 7.41 -1.03 0.22
CA PRO A 182 8.24 -0.63 1.37
C PRO A 182 8.94 -1.83 2.04
N GLY A 183 10.15 -1.61 2.58
CA GLY A 183 10.89 -2.62 3.36
C GLY A 183 10.83 -2.42 4.87
N HIS A 184 10.18 -1.33 5.33
CA HIS A 184 10.14 -0.94 6.74
C HIS A 184 8.85 -1.42 7.44
N VAL A 185 8.95 -1.79 8.72
CA VAL A 185 7.87 -2.38 9.53
C VAL A 185 6.68 -1.43 9.74
N ASP A 186 6.96 -0.14 9.87
CA ASP A 186 5.92 0.89 10.03
C ASP A 186 5.03 1.07 8.79
N PHE A 187 5.43 0.49 7.64
CA PHE A 187 4.66 0.49 6.37
C PHE A 187 4.20 -0.93 5.97
N THR A 188 4.07 -1.84 6.93
CA THR A 188 3.55 -3.20 6.73
C THR A 188 2.21 -3.23 6.00
N VAL A 189 1.32 -2.27 6.30
CA VAL A 189 0.03 -2.13 5.62
C VAL A 189 0.19 -1.90 4.11
N GLU A 190 1.21 -1.14 3.71
CA GLU A 190 1.50 -0.88 2.29
C GLU A 190 2.05 -2.13 1.58
N VAL A 191 2.81 -2.96 2.31
CA VAL A 191 3.28 -4.27 1.83
C VAL A 191 2.11 -5.22 1.62
N GLU A 192 1.18 -5.32 2.58
CA GLU A 192 0.01 -6.19 2.47
C GLU A 192 -0.92 -5.78 1.32
N ARG A 193 -1.15 -4.48 1.15
CA ARG A 193 -1.89 -3.92 0.00
C ARG A 193 -1.25 -4.30 -1.31
N SER A 194 0.07 -4.16 -1.39
CA SER A 194 0.82 -4.45 -2.61
C SER A 194 0.77 -5.93 -2.94
N LEU A 195 1.07 -6.81 -1.98
CA LEU A 195 1.08 -8.26 -2.17
C LEU A 195 -0.26 -8.79 -2.72
N ARG A 196 -1.40 -8.30 -2.24
CA ARG A 196 -2.73 -8.73 -2.73
C ARG A 196 -3.04 -8.38 -4.18
N VAL A 197 -2.34 -7.42 -4.76
CA VAL A 197 -2.56 -6.94 -6.13
C VAL A 197 -1.65 -7.65 -7.13
N LEU A 198 -0.58 -8.25 -6.61
CA LEU A 198 0.49 -8.82 -7.39
C LEU A 198 0.20 -10.26 -7.73
N ASP A 199 0.53 -10.65 -8.96
CA ASP A 199 0.43 -12.03 -9.40
C ASP A 199 1.65 -12.83 -8.91
N GLY A 200 2.82 -12.20 -8.80
CA GLY A 200 4.05 -12.82 -8.31
C GLY A 200 4.94 -11.83 -7.54
N ALA A 201 5.96 -12.35 -6.86
CA ALA A 201 6.90 -11.52 -6.11
C ALA A 201 8.36 -11.93 -6.34
N ALA A 202 9.25 -10.94 -6.37
CA ALA A 202 10.68 -11.12 -6.39
C ALA A 202 11.27 -10.69 -5.04
N ALA A 203 11.70 -11.66 -4.25
CA ALA A 203 12.31 -11.44 -2.95
C ALA A 203 13.80 -11.14 -3.12
N VAL A 204 14.25 -9.96 -2.71
CA VAL A 204 15.66 -9.56 -2.76
C VAL A 204 16.29 -9.77 -1.39
N PHE A 205 17.38 -10.52 -1.36
CA PHE A 205 18.15 -10.84 -0.16
C PHE A 205 19.54 -10.21 -0.23
N ASP A 206 20.08 -9.80 0.92
CA ASP A 206 21.47 -9.34 1.01
C ASP A 206 22.39 -10.56 1.11
N GLY A 207 23.32 -10.74 0.17
CA GLY A 207 24.27 -11.84 0.17
C GLY A 207 25.23 -11.87 1.37
N VAL A 208 25.38 -10.76 2.11
CA VAL A 208 26.18 -10.68 3.36
C VAL A 208 25.34 -11.09 4.56
N ALA A 209 24.18 -10.43 4.72
CA ALA A 209 23.32 -10.64 5.89
C ALA A 209 22.61 -12.00 5.83
N GLY A 210 22.09 -12.38 4.66
CA GLY A 210 21.28 -13.57 4.43
C GLY A 210 19.79 -13.27 4.56
N VAL A 211 19.06 -14.15 5.24
CA VAL A 211 17.64 -13.96 5.55
C VAL A 211 17.51 -13.15 6.84
N GLU A 212 16.94 -11.95 6.69
CA GLU A 212 16.73 -11.02 7.79
C GLU A 212 15.28 -11.10 8.29
N PRO A 213 14.99 -10.77 9.56
CA PRO A 213 13.64 -11.01 10.10
C PRO A 213 12.47 -10.29 9.42
N GLN A 214 12.59 -9.07 8.88
CA GLN A 214 11.49 -8.56 8.03
C GLN A 214 11.43 -9.21 6.63
N SER A 215 12.48 -9.86 6.12
CA SER A 215 12.35 -10.77 4.98
C SER A 215 11.49 -11.98 5.34
N GLU A 216 11.56 -12.49 6.58
CA GLU A 216 10.67 -13.56 7.05
C GLU A 216 9.21 -13.09 7.15
N THR A 217 8.96 -11.91 7.72
CA THR A 217 7.60 -11.36 7.83
C THR A 217 6.95 -11.20 6.47
N VAL A 218 7.67 -10.59 5.52
CA VAL A 218 7.23 -10.46 4.12
C VAL A 218 6.98 -11.84 3.50
N TRP A 219 7.89 -12.80 3.72
CA TRP A 219 7.76 -14.14 3.16
C TRP A 219 6.52 -14.86 3.71
N ARG A 220 6.23 -14.70 5.00
CA ARG A 220 5.01 -15.21 5.64
C ARG A 220 3.76 -14.54 5.09
N GLN A 221 3.77 -13.22 4.91
CA GLN A 221 2.65 -12.50 4.28
C GLN A 221 2.41 -13.02 2.86
N ALA A 222 3.47 -13.18 2.07
CA ALA A 222 3.35 -13.73 0.72
C ALA A 222 2.87 -15.19 0.73
N ASN A 223 3.23 -15.99 1.75
CA ASN A 223 2.70 -17.35 1.95
C ASN A 223 1.20 -17.33 2.22
N SER A 224 0.71 -16.43 3.09
CA SER A 224 -0.71 -16.28 3.41
C SER A 224 -1.55 -15.96 2.17
N TYR A 225 -0.99 -15.20 1.23
CA TYR A 225 -1.64 -14.86 -0.04
C TYR A 225 -1.32 -15.84 -1.19
N GLU A 226 -0.60 -16.93 -0.91
CA GLU A 226 -0.18 -17.93 -1.90
C GLU A 226 0.48 -17.33 -3.16
N ILE A 227 1.31 -16.30 -3.01
CA ILE A 227 1.94 -15.60 -4.13
C ILE A 227 3.20 -16.35 -4.60
N PRO A 228 3.28 -16.80 -5.87
CA PRO A 228 4.50 -17.36 -6.47
C PRO A 228 5.69 -16.43 -6.38
N ARG A 229 6.86 -16.98 -6.02
CA ARG A 229 8.06 -16.19 -5.72
C ARG A 229 9.31 -16.69 -6.40
N ILE A 230 10.17 -15.74 -6.75
CA ILE A 230 11.59 -15.96 -7.05
C ILE A 230 12.44 -15.23 -6.02
N ALA A 231 13.69 -15.64 -5.87
CA ALA A 231 14.66 -15.01 -4.99
C ALA A 231 15.87 -14.47 -5.75
N TYR A 232 16.33 -13.28 -5.36
CA TYR A 232 17.52 -12.64 -5.89
C TYR A 232 18.48 -12.29 -4.77
N VAL A 233 19.60 -13.00 -4.69
CA VAL A 233 20.68 -12.76 -3.74
C VAL A 233 21.57 -11.66 -4.29
N ASN A 234 21.36 -10.46 -3.79
CA ASN A 234 22.02 -9.24 -4.21
C ASN A 234 23.32 -9.01 -3.42
N LYS A 235 24.09 -7.99 -3.81
CA LYS A 235 25.33 -7.56 -3.14
C LYS A 235 26.42 -8.63 -3.06
N MET A 236 26.46 -9.55 -4.03
CA MET A 236 27.53 -10.55 -4.12
C MET A 236 28.94 -9.96 -4.27
N ASP A 237 29.03 -8.67 -4.57
CA ASP A 237 30.27 -7.90 -4.65
C ASP A 237 30.80 -7.38 -3.30
N ARG A 238 30.03 -7.51 -2.21
CA ARG A 238 30.42 -7.02 -0.88
C ARG A 238 31.31 -8.01 -0.13
N PRO A 239 32.24 -7.53 0.72
CA PRO A 239 33.01 -8.40 1.61
C PRO A 239 32.10 -9.24 2.51
N GLY A 240 32.35 -10.54 2.57
CA GLY A 240 31.55 -11.47 3.38
C GLY A 240 30.26 -11.97 2.70
N ALA A 241 30.04 -11.62 1.43
CA ALA A 241 28.92 -12.17 0.67
C ALA A 241 29.08 -13.67 0.45
N SER A 242 28.03 -14.44 0.74
CA SER A 242 28.00 -15.89 0.57
C SER A 242 26.64 -16.36 0.07
N PHE A 243 26.65 -16.92 -1.14
CA PHE A 243 25.43 -17.42 -1.79
C PHE A 243 24.90 -18.68 -1.11
N GLU A 244 25.80 -19.63 -0.80
CA GLU A 244 25.43 -20.88 -0.11
C GLU A 244 24.84 -20.63 1.27
N LYS A 245 25.38 -19.66 2.02
CA LYS A 245 24.83 -19.25 3.32
C LYS A 245 23.39 -18.77 3.16
N CYS A 246 23.13 -17.92 2.16
CA CYS A 246 21.79 -17.39 1.91
C CYS A 246 20.80 -18.50 1.54
N ILE A 247 21.20 -19.47 0.69
CA ILE A 247 20.36 -20.64 0.35
C ILE A 247 19.99 -21.44 1.60
N LYS A 248 20.99 -21.81 2.42
CA LYS A 248 20.75 -22.57 3.66
C LYS A 248 19.84 -21.82 4.62
N GLU A 249 20.00 -20.50 4.73
CA GLU A 249 19.13 -19.68 5.56
C GLU A 249 17.70 -19.60 5.01
N MET A 250 17.50 -19.57 3.69
CA MET A 250 16.17 -19.64 3.09
C MET A 250 15.47 -20.96 3.42
N GLU A 251 16.19 -22.08 3.38
CA GLU A 251 15.63 -23.39 3.78
C GLU A 251 15.22 -23.41 5.25
N VAL A 252 16.14 -23.00 6.13
CA VAL A 252 15.96 -23.16 7.58
C VAL A 252 15.01 -22.13 8.18
N LYS A 253 15.12 -20.85 7.78
CA LYS A 253 14.34 -19.75 8.37
C LYS A 253 12.98 -19.56 7.69
N LEU A 254 12.94 -19.66 6.36
CA LEU A 254 11.71 -19.42 5.59
C LEU A 254 10.89 -20.71 5.38
N GLY A 255 11.48 -21.89 5.61
CA GLY A 255 10.87 -23.17 5.26
C GLY A 255 10.64 -23.30 3.76
N ALA A 256 11.45 -22.62 2.94
CA ALA A 256 11.34 -22.61 1.50
C ALA A 256 12.23 -23.69 0.87
N THR A 257 11.91 -24.10 -0.37
CA THR A 257 12.77 -24.97 -1.18
C THR A 257 13.46 -24.11 -2.25
N PRO A 258 14.63 -23.50 -1.98
CA PRO A 258 15.35 -22.70 -2.95
C PRO A 258 15.94 -23.59 -4.05
N VAL A 259 15.73 -23.22 -5.31
CA VAL A 259 16.35 -23.89 -6.46
C VAL A 259 17.24 -22.90 -7.18
N PRO A 260 18.57 -22.98 -7.03
CA PRO A 260 19.49 -22.11 -7.76
C PRO A 260 19.33 -22.30 -9.26
N VAL A 261 19.23 -21.19 -10.00
CA VAL A 261 19.19 -21.15 -11.48
C VAL A 261 20.42 -20.43 -12.02
N PHE A 262 20.79 -19.33 -11.36
CA PHE A 262 22.02 -18.58 -11.66
C PHE A 262 22.96 -18.58 -10.45
N ILE A 263 24.08 -19.29 -10.55
CA ILE A 263 25.07 -19.45 -9.48
C ILE A 263 26.19 -18.41 -9.68
N PRO A 264 26.69 -17.73 -8.63
CA PRO A 264 27.78 -16.78 -8.77
C PRO A 264 29.14 -17.47 -8.95
N VAL A 265 30.02 -16.87 -9.75
CA VAL A 265 31.44 -17.26 -9.84
C VAL A 265 32.29 -16.27 -9.07
N GLY A 266 32.88 -16.75 -7.97
CA GLY A 266 33.61 -15.95 -7.00
C GLY A 266 32.69 -15.15 -6.08
N ALA A 267 33.29 -14.45 -5.11
CA ALA A 267 32.59 -13.63 -4.13
C ALA A 267 33.35 -12.33 -3.83
N SER A 268 32.62 -11.32 -3.35
CA SER A 268 33.17 -10.02 -2.95
C SER A 268 33.94 -9.35 -4.12
N ALA A 269 35.24 -9.09 -3.94
CA ALA A 269 36.07 -8.51 -4.99
C ALA A 269 36.31 -9.45 -6.19
N THR A 270 36.18 -10.76 -5.99
CA THR A 270 36.41 -11.79 -7.02
C THR A 270 35.14 -12.19 -7.75
N PHE A 271 34.00 -11.57 -7.47
CA PHE A 271 32.74 -11.86 -8.13
C PHE A 271 32.78 -11.39 -9.60
N ARG A 272 32.88 -12.33 -10.55
CA ARG A 272 33.11 -12.05 -11.99
C ARG A 272 31.82 -12.11 -12.80
N GLY A 273 30.89 -12.98 -12.43
CA GLY A 273 29.67 -13.22 -13.19
C GLY A 273 28.88 -14.41 -12.65
N VAL A 274 28.02 -14.99 -13.48
CA VAL A 274 27.12 -16.07 -13.08
C VAL A 274 27.10 -17.23 -14.08
N ILE A 275 26.85 -18.44 -13.59
CA ILE A 275 26.62 -19.64 -14.40
C ILE A 275 25.11 -19.88 -14.49
N ASP A 276 24.59 -20.00 -15.70
CA ASP A 276 23.23 -20.50 -15.95
C ASP A 276 23.26 -22.02 -15.94
N ILE A 277 22.59 -22.60 -14.94
CA ILE A 277 22.52 -24.05 -14.75
C ILE A 277 21.82 -24.74 -15.92
N ILE A 278 20.85 -24.07 -16.54
CA ILE A 278 19.98 -24.65 -17.56
C ILE A 278 20.72 -24.69 -18.89
N SER A 279 21.22 -23.54 -19.35
CA SER A 279 21.93 -23.42 -20.63
C SER A 279 23.39 -23.89 -20.59
N LYS A 280 23.91 -24.24 -19.42
CA LYS A 280 25.28 -24.74 -19.20
C LYS A 280 26.35 -23.71 -19.62
N LYS A 281 26.08 -22.40 -19.44
CA LYS A 281 26.95 -21.30 -19.87
C LYS A 281 27.40 -20.43 -18.70
N PHE A 282 28.62 -19.90 -18.79
CA PHE A 282 29.14 -18.88 -17.88
C PHE A 282 29.03 -17.48 -18.53
N TYR A 283 28.35 -16.57 -17.85
CA TYR A 283 28.22 -15.17 -18.25
C TYR A 283 29.20 -14.33 -17.45
N ASN A 284 30.29 -13.92 -18.09
CA ASN A 284 31.39 -13.17 -17.48
C ASN A 284 31.23 -11.66 -17.71
N PHE A 285 31.17 -10.86 -16.63
CA PHE A 285 30.94 -9.41 -16.68
C PHE A 285 32.22 -8.58 -16.51
N ASP A 286 33.37 -9.19 -16.21
CA ASP A 286 34.63 -8.44 -15.97
C ASP A 286 35.27 -7.89 -17.25
N LYS A 287 34.89 -8.43 -18.42
CA LYS A 287 35.44 -8.04 -19.72
C LYS A 287 34.68 -6.89 -20.40
N GLY A 288 33.53 -6.48 -19.85
CA GLY A 288 32.67 -5.42 -20.39
C GLY A 288 33.18 -4.01 -20.13
N LYS A 289 33.04 -3.08 -21.09
CA LYS A 289 33.36 -1.65 -20.87
C LYS A 289 32.24 -0.92 -20.12
N SER A 290 31.02 -1.43 -20.23
CA SER A 290 29.87 -1.03 -19.42
C SER A 290 29.51 -2.20 -18.50
N GLY A 291 29.09 -1.93 -17.26
CA GLY A 291 28.83 -2.99 -16.26
C GLY A 291 27.74 -4.00 -16.65
N PHE A 292 26.99 -3.75 -17.73
CA PHE A 292 25.96 -4.63 -18.28
C PHE A 292 26.46 -5.52 -19.43
N GLU A 293 27.62 -5.23 -20.03
CA GLU A 293 28.20 -6.06 -21.08
C GLU A 293 28.76 -7.36 -20.47
N TYR A 294 28.49 -8.48 -21.13
CA TYR A 294 28.99 -9.80 -20.73
C TYR A 294 29.56 -10.56 -21.93
N THR A 295 30.43 -11.52 -21.65
CA THR A 295 30.91 -12.51 -22.62
C THR A 295 30.44 -13.90 -22.20
N GLU A 296 29.99 -14.69 -23.18
CA GLU A 296 29.65 -16.10 -22.98
C GLU A 296 30.93 -16.94 -23.01
N GLU A 297 31.15 -17.72 -21.96
CA GLU A 297 32.32 -18.58 -21.77
C GLU A 297 31.87 -19.98 -21.28
N GLU A 298 32.78 -20.94 -21.39
CA GLU A 298 32.59 -22.26 -20.77
C GLU A 298 32.69 -22.16 -19.24
N ILE A 299 32.07 -23.11 -18.55
CA ILE A 299 32.05 -23.15 -17.09
C ILE A 299 33.49 -23.32 -16.56
N PRO A 300 33.95 -22.44 -15.64
CA PRO A 300 35.27 -22.57 -15.03
C PRO A 300 35.45 -23.94 -14.35
N ALA A 301 36.62 -24.56 -14.54
CA ALA A 301 36.90 -25.88 -13.97
C ALA A 301 36.75 -25.93 -12.44
N GLU A 302 37.03 -24.82 -11.76
CA GLU A 302 36.88 -24.65 -10.30
C GLU A 302 35.42 -24.76 -9.82
N MET A 303 34.44 -24.41 -10.68
CA MET A 303 33.01 -24.41 -10.34
C MET A 303 32.27 -25.67 -10.81
N MET A 304 32.97 -26.62 -11.44
CA MET A 304 32.33 -27.76 -12.10
C MET A 304 31.58 -28.68 -11.13
N ASP A 305 32.10 -28.87 -9.92
CA ASP A 305 31.48 -29.72 -8.90
C ASP A 305 30.22 -29.06 -8.33
N GLU A 306 30.27 -27.76 -8.02
CA GLU A 306 29.10 -26.97 -7.58
C GLU A 306 28.03 -26.92 -8.67
N PHE A 307 28.43 -26.70 -9.92
CA PHE A 307 27.51 -26.71 -11.07
C PHE A 307 26.78 -28.05 -11.20
N LYS A 308 27.50 -29.18 -11.11
CA LYS A 308 26.88 -30.52 -11.18
C LYS A 308 25.91 -30.74 -10.02
N HIS A 309 26.27 -30.32 -8.82
CA HIS A 309 25.42 -30.44 -7.64
C HIS A 309 24.10 -29.69 -7.82
N TYR A 310 24.15 -28.39 -8.12
CA TYR A 310 22.94 -27.58 -8.30
C TYR A 310 22.15 -27.94 -9.57
N ARG A 311 22.81 -28.42 -10.63
CA ARG A 311 22.12 -28.94 -11.81
C ARG A 311 21.30 -30.18 -11.49
N THR A 312 21.87 -31.10 -10.71
CA THR A 312 21.15 -32.30 -10.28
C THR A 312 19.92 -31.92 -9.48
N LEU A 313 20.05 -31.00 -8.52
CA LEU A 313 18.94 -30.48 -7.73
C LEU A 313 17.85 -29.83 -8.61
N ALA A 314 18.23 -29.02 -9.59
CA ALA A 314 17.28 -28.39 -10.52
C ALA A 314 16.55 -29.43 -11.39
N LEU A 315 17.25 -30.47 -11.86
CA LEU A 315 16.65 -31.56 -12.63
C LEU A 315 15.66 -32.38 -11.80
N GLU A 316 16.03 -32.75 -10.57
CA GLU A 316 15.17 -33.51 -9.65
C GLU A 316 13.86 -32.76 -9.37
N HIS A 317 13.93 -31.45 -9.09
CA HIS A 317 12.74 -30.65 -8.85
C HIS A 317 11.92 -30.39 -10.12
N ALA A 318 12.57 -30.22 -11.28
CA ALA A 318 11.85 -30.09 -12.55
C ALA A 318 11.09 -31.38 -12.91
N ALA A 319 11.71 -32.55 -12.69
CA ALA A 319 11.12 -33.85 -12.92
C ALA A 319 9.88 -34.12 -12.04
N GLN A 320 9.85 -33.59 -10.81
CA GLN A 320 8.70 -33.73 -9.89
C GLN A 320 7.43 -32.99 -10.36
N ALA A 321 7.52 -32.13 -11.39
CA ALA A 321 6.40 -31.34 -11.85
C ALA A 321 5.32 -32.17 -12.58
N SER A 322 5.70 -33.25 -13.29
CA SER A 322 4.77 -34.15 -13.97
C SER A 322 5.34 -35.56 -14.12
N GLU A 323 4.45 -36.56 -14.22
CA GLU A 323 4.84 -37.96 -14.45
C GLU A 323 5.67 -38.12 -15.75
N ASP A 324 5.28 -37.44 -16.82
CA ASP A 324 6.01 -37.45 -18.11
C ASP A 324 7.46 -36.96 -17.97
N LEU A 325 7.69 -35.90 -17.19
CA LEU A 325 9.03 -35.36 -16.97
C LEU A 325 9.86 -36.28 -16.08
N LEU A 326 9.22 -36.92 -15.09
CA LEU A 326 9.87 -37.90 -14.23
C LEU A 326 10.32 -39.15 -15.01
N GLU A 327 9.47 -39.68 -15.88
CA GLU A 327 9.79 -40.85 -16.72
C GLU A 327 10.95 -40.55 -17.67
N LYS A 328 10.95 -39.38 -18.33
CA LYS A 328 12.06 -38.93 -19.17
C LYS A 328 13.36 -38.83 -18.39
N TYR A 329 13.31 -38.22 -17.20
CA TYR A 329 14.50 -38.06 -16.36
C TYR A 329 15.07 -39.40 -15.89
N ILE A 330 14.22 -40.35 -15.49
CA ILE A 330 14.65 -41.71 -15.09
C ILE A 330 15.26 -42.47 -16.27
N SER A 331 14.72 -42.29 -17.48
CA SER A 331 15.16 -43.02 -18.68
C SER A 331 16.45 -42.47 -19.27
N ASP A 332 16.52 -41.14 -19.46
CA ASP A 332 17.59 -40.48 -20.20
C ASP A 332 18.65 -39.84 -19.29
N GLY A 333 18.35 -39.63 -18.00
CA GLY A 333 19.24 -39.01 -17.02
C GLY A 333 19.47 -37.50 -17.18
N ASP A 334 18.87 -36.86 -18.20
CA ASP A 334 18.87 -35.40 -18.41
C ASP A 334 17.50 -34.97 -18.96
N LEU A 335 17.21 -33.66 -18.88
CA LEU A 335 15.99 -33.07 -19.45
C LEU A 335 16.38 -31.99 -20.46
N SER A 336 15.51 -31.76 -21.46
CA SER A 336 15.70 -30.64 -22.39
C SER A 336 15.60 -29.31 -21.64
N GLU A 337 16.26 -28.25 -22.13
CA GLU A 337 16.22 -26.95 -21.46
C GLU A 337 14.80 -26.41 -21.26
N ASP A 338 13.91 -26.67 -22.22
CA ASP A 338 12.51 -26.23 -22.18
C ASP A 338 11.70 -27.08 -21.18
N ASP A 339 11.95 -28.39 -21.11
CA ASP A 339 11.36 -29.27 -20.10
C ASP A 339 11.76 -28.83 -18.68
N ILE A 340 13.04 -28.48 -18.47
CA ILE A 340 13.54 -27.99 -17.17
C ILE A 340 12.80 -26.70 -16.78
N ARG A 341 12.73 -25.72 -17.69
CA ARG A 341 12.05 -24.44 -17.41
C ARG A 341 10.57 -24.63 -17.15
N SER A 342 9.89 -25.47 -17.91
CA SER A 342 8.46 -25.75 -17.76
C SER A 342 8.17 -26.47 -16.43
N GLY A 343 9.00 -27.45 -16.05
CA GLY A 343 8.91 -28.13 -14.76
C GLY A 343 9.12 -27.18 -13.58
N LEU A 344 10.21 -26.39 -13.62
CA LEU A 344 10.49 -25.38 -12.58
C LEU A 344 9.40 -24.31 -12.50
N ARG A 345 8.86 -23.85 -13.64
CA ARG A 345 7.73 -22.91 -13.68
C ARG A 345 6.51 -23.51 -12.99
N THR A 346 6.12 -24.73 -13.34
CA THR A 346 4.96 -25.42 -12.74
C THR A 346 5.09 -25.51 -11.21
N MET A 347 6.28 -25.90 -10.72
CA MET A 347 6.56 -25.98 -9.29
C MET A 347 6.60 -24.61 -8.59
N THR A 348 7.05 -23.57 -9.30
CA THR A 348 7.05 -22.18 -8.79
C THR A 348 5.64 -21.65 -8.66
N LEU A 349 4.80 -21.85 -9.67
CA LEU A 349 3.38 -21.46 -9.66
C LEU A 349 2.59 -22.18 -8.56
N ALA A 350 2.99 -23.40 -8.21
CA ALA A 350 2.42 -24.17 -7.10
C ALA A 350 2.98 -23.78 -5.72
N ASN A 351 3.84 -22.76 -5.62
CA ASN A 351 4.53 -22.36 -4.38
C ASN A 351 5.34 -23.47 -3.71
N ARG A 352 5.81 -24.47 -4.46
CA ARG A 352 6.60 -25.59 -3.93
C ARG A 352 8.09 -25.32 -3.90
N ILE A 353 8.56 -24.50 -4.84
CA ILE A 353 9.96 -24.10 -4.96
C ILE A 353 10.08 -22.58 -5.11
N ALA A 354 11.27 -22.06 -4.81
CA ALA A 354 11.64 -20.67 -5.06
C ALA A 354 12.91 -20.64 -5.92
N PRO A 355 12.82 -20.36 -7.23
CA PRO A 355 13.99 -20.21 -8.08
C PRO A 355 14.89 -19.06 -7.59
N VAL A 356 16.20 -19.30 -7.50
CA VAL A 356 17.19 -18.35 -6.94
C VAL A 356 18.22 -17.91 -7.97
N SER A 357 18.51 -16.60 -8.01
CA SER A 357 19.62 -16.03 -8.78
C SER A 357 20.54 -15.19 -7.90
N ALA A 358 21.84 -15.26 -8.17
CA ALA A 358 22.84 -14.38 -7.57
C ALA A 358 23.14 -13.17 -8.46
N GLY A 359 23.44 -12.02 -7.87
CA GLY A 359 23.86 -10.86 -8.64
C GLY A 359 24.40 -9.69 -7.83
N SER A 360 24.70 -8.60 -8.54
CA SER A 360 25.07 -7.33 -7.92
C SER A 360 24.41 -6.18 -8.67
N SER A 361 23.38 -5.61 -8.06
CA SER A 361 22.67 -4.47 -8.64
C SER A 361 23.54 -3.21 -8.69
N LEU A 362 24.47 -3.05 -7.75
CA LEU A 362 25.38 -1.90 -7.72
C LEU A 362 26.42 -1.99 -8.85
N LYS A 363 27.02 -3.17 -9.07
CA LYS A 363 28.01 -3.39 -10.15
C LYS A 363 27.38 -3.78 -11.49
N ASN A 364 26.04 -3.75 -11.59
CA ASN A 364 25.27 -4.06 -12.81
C ASN A 364 25.42 -5.49 -13.33
N LYS A 365 25.75 -6.45 -12.45
CA LYS A 365 26.00 -7.84 -12.83
C LYS A 365 24.74 -8.71 -12.62
N ASN A 366 24.36 -9.45 -13.65
CA ASN A 366 23.26 -10.42 -13.69
C ASN A 366 21.83 -9.88 -13.42
N ILE A 367 21.56 -8.63 -13.77
CA ILE A 367 20.18 -8.09 -13.70
C ILE A 367 19.36 -8.59 -14.90
N GLN A 368 20.03 -8.90 -16.01
CA GLN A 368 19.46 -9.55 -17.18
C GLN A 368 18.90 -10.94 -16.85
N GLY A 369 19.68 -11.78 -16.15
CA GLY A 369 19.21 -13.10 -15.72
C GLY A 369 18.06 -13.01 -14.73
N PHE A 370 18.10 -12.02 -13.82
CA PHE A 370 16.98 -11.74 -12.92
C PHE A 370 15.68 -11.40 -13.69
N LEU A 371 15.75 -10.55 -14.73
CA LEU A 371 14.59 -10.24 -15.57
C LEU A 371 14.11 -11.43 -16.41
N ASP A 372 15.03 -12.28 -16.86
CA ASP A 372 14.67 -13.51 -17.58
C ASP A 372 13.92 -14.48 -16.66
N MET A 373 14.33 -14.60 -15.39
CA MET A 373 13.61 -15.40 -14.38
C MET A 373 12.20 -14.89 -14.09
N ILE A 374 12.01 -13.57 -14.07
CA ILE A 374 10.68 -12.96 -13.89
C ILE A 374 9.74 -13.45 -15.01
N ILE A 375 10.22 -13.51 -16.25
CA ILE A 375 9.40 -13.99 -17.36
C ILE A 375 9.19 -15.51 -17.26
N ASP A 376 10.26 -16.27 -17.04
CA ASP A 376 10.27 -17.73 -17.09
C ASP A 376 9.44 -18.36 -15.97
N TYR A 377 9.49 -17.82 -14.74
CA TYR A 377 8.95 -18.51 -13.55
C TYR A 377 7.77 -17.82 -12.87
N LEU A 378 7.60 -16.51 -13.01
CA LEU A 378 6.47 -15.82 -12.39
C LEU A 378 5.20 -15.90 -13.26
N PRO A 379 4.00 -15.87 -12.64
CA PRO A 379 2.73 -16.02 -13.34
C PRO A 379 2.36 -14.79 -14.18
N SER A 380 1.53 -15.07 -15.19
CA SER A 380 0.66 -14.09 -15.82
C SER A 380 -0.67 -13.94 -15.05
N PRO A 381 -1.42 -12.85 -15.28
CA PRO A 381 -2.78 -12.68 -14.72
C PRO A 381 -3.69 -13.87 -14.98
N CYS A 382 -3.56 -14.51 -16.15
CA CYS A 382 -4.35 -15.69 -16.53
C CYS A 382 -4.06 -16.91 -15.65
N GLU A 383 -2.81 -17.06 -15.20
CA GLU A 383 -2.34 -18.20 -14.41
C GLU A 383 -2.51 -17.97 -12.90
N ALA A 384 -2.35 -16.72 -12.43
CA ALA A 384 -2.46 -16.39 -11.02
C ALA A 384 -3.89 -16.60 -10.51
N ASN A 385 -4.88 -16.08 -11.24
CA ASN A 385 -6.32 -16.34 -11.18
C ASN A 385 -6.95 -16.80 -9.84
N LYS A 386 -6.49 -16.23 -8.73
CA LYS A 386 -6.95 -16.50 -7.37
C LYS A 386 -7.42 -15.18 -6.77
N MET A 387 -8.72 -14.92 -6.84
CA MET A 387 -9.33 -13.90 -5.98
C MET A 387 -10.56 -14.51 -5.32
N TYR A 388 -10.61 -14.42 -4.00
CA TYR A 388 -11.74 -14.86 -3.21
C TYR A 388 -12.84 -13.81 -3.29
N ILE A 389 -14.07 -14.26 -3.53
CA ILE A 389 -15.25 -13.40 -3.45
C ILE A 389 -15.88 -13.61 -2.08
N GLN A 390 -16.15 -12.51 -1.39
CA GLN A 390 -16.98 -12.57 -0.19
C GLN A 390 -18.45 -12.60 -0.62
N THR A 391 -19.01 -13.80 -0.76
CA THR A 391 -20.45 -13.96 -0.98
C THR A 391 -21.19 -13.75 0.34
N ARG A 392 -22.11 -12.78 0.38
CA ARG A 392 -23.18 -12.77 1.40
C ARG A 392 -24.25 -13.78 0.98
N LYS A 393 -24.62 -14.69 1.88
CA LYS A 393 -25.88 -15.45 1.72
C LYS A 393 -27.05 -14.49 1.90
N GLU A 394 -27.54 -13.91 0.81
CA GLU A 394 -28.93 -13.48 0.71
C GLU A 394 -29.53 -14.28 -0.45
N ASP A 395 -30.65 -14.96 -0.18
CA ASP A 395 -31.46 -15.81 -1.07
C ASP A 395 -31.04 -17.28 -1.30
N ALA A 396 -30.92 -18.05 -0.21
CA ALA A 396 -31.33 -19.46 -0.24
C ALA A 396 -32.62 -19.60 0.59
N THR A 397 -33.75 -19.68 -0.12
CA THR A 397 -35.07 -19.90 0.45
C THR A 397 -35.11 -21.16 1.33
N GLU A 398 -35.79 -21.00 2.47
CA GLU A 398 -35.91 -21.91 3.59
C GLU A 398 -36.20 -23.38 3.22
N LYS A 399 -35.56 -24.30 3.94
CA LYS A 399 -36.29 -25.21 4.84
C LYS A 399 -35.37 -25.90 5.86
N SER A 400 -35.76 -25.68 7.13
CA SER A 400 -35.48 -26.47 8.33
C SER A 400 -34.01 -26.72 8.72
N LEU A 401 -33.53 -26.01 9.75
CA LEU A 401 -33.47 -26.56 11.11
C LEU A 401 -32.98 -25.50 12.10
N SER A 402 -33.69 -25.44 13.21
CA SER A 402 -33.44 -24.65 14.42
C SER A 402 -32.18 -25.09 15.15
N GLU A 403 -31.36 -24.13 15.60
CA GLU A 403 -31.08 -23.86 17.02
C GLU A 403 -29.84 -22.95 17.19
N SER A 404 -30.05 -21.87 17.96
CA SER A 404 -29.10 -21.18 18.84
C SER A 404 -27.61 -21.06 18.44
N MET A 405 -27.15 -19.83 18.17
CA MET A 405 -26.13 -19.11 18.96
C MET A 405 -25.54 -17.93 18.16
N LEU A 406 -25.29 -16.82 18.86
CA LEU A 406 -24.49 -15.70 18.37
C LEU A 406 -23.16 -16.20 17.81
N SER A 407 -22.84 -15.85 16.57
CA SER A 407 -21.47 -15.82 16.09
C SER A 407 -21.38 -14.99 14.81
N VAL A 408 -20.36 -14.13 14.77
CA VAL A 408 -19.62 -13.57 13.62
C VAL A 408 -20.28 -13.83 12.26
N LYS A 409 -20.56 -12.76 11.49
CA LYS A 409 -20.95 -12.86 10.07
C LYS A 409 -19.96 -13.79 9.35
N LYS A 410 -20.31 -15.07 9.22
CA LYS A 410 -19.51 -16.07 8.50
C LYS A 410 -19.70 -15.79 7.01
N TYR A 411 -18.75 -15.08 6.43
CA TYR A 411 -18.56 -15.09 4.99
C TYR A 411 -18.09 -16.49 4.60
N HIS A 412 -18.67 -17.06 3.55
CA HIS A 412 -18.03 -18.17 2.84
C HIS A 412 -17.15 -17.56 1.77
N GLU A 413 -15.87 -17.89 1.80
CA GLU A 413 -14.95 -17.61 0.71
C GLU A 413 -15.16 -18.69 -0.36
N GLU A 414 -15.81 -18.32 -1.45
CA GLU A 414 -15.81 -19.14 -2.65
C GLU A 414 -14.67 -18.66 -3.56
N GLN A 415 -13.75 -19.58 -3.86
CA GLN A 415 -12.68 -19.32 -4.81
C GLN A 415 -13.27 -19.37 -6.22
N LEU A 416 -13.44 -18.20 -6.85
CA LEU A 416 -13.89 -18.11 -8.23
C LEU A 416 -12.68 -17.93 -9.12
N LYS A 417 -12.53 -18.84 -10.10
CA LYS A 417 -11.60 -18.63 -11.20
C LYS A 417 -12.21 -17.58 -12.12
N PHE A 418 -11.63 -16.39 -12.16
CA PHE A 418 -12.04 -15.35 -13.09
C PHE A 418 -11.58 -15.73 -14.48
N ASN A 419 -12.46 -15.77 -15.47
CA ASN A 419 -11.98 -15.82 -16.85
C ASN A 419 -11.41 -14.43 -17.20
N THR A 420 -10.11 -14.25 -17.02
CA THR A 420 -9.40 -13.00 -17.35
C THR A 420 -9.24 -12.82 -18.86
N GLU A 421 -9.54 -13.83 -19.68
CA GLU A 421 -9.45 -13.77 -21.14
C GLU A 421 -10.75 -13.25 -21.80
N ASP A 422 -11.88 -13.25 -21.08
CA ASP A 422 -13.14 -12.70 -21.58
C ASP A 422 -13.42 -11.29 -21.04
N PHE A 423 -13.16 -10.30 -21.88
CA PHE A 423 -13.37 -8.89 -21.55
C PHE A 423 -14.84 -8.45 -21.57
N ASN A 424 -15.77 -9.29 -22.06
CA ASN A 424 -17.20 -8.97 -22.05
C ASN A 424 -17.86 -9.23 -20.70
N LEU A 425 -17.15 -9.85 -19.77
CA LEU A 425 -17.65 -10.12 -18.44
C LEU A 425 -17.88 -8.81 -17.65
N PRO A 426 -18.80 -8.82 -16.66
CA PRO A 426 -19.03 -7.67 -15.79
C PRO A 426 -17.73 -7.17 -15.15
N PHE A 427 -17.53 -5.85 -15.16
CA PHE A 427 -16.34 -5.22 -14.61
C PHE A 427 -16.21 -5.47 -13.11
N ALA A 428 -15.01 -5.83 -12.67
CA ALA A 428 -14.63 -5.88 -11.27
C ALA A 428 -13.15 -5.49 -11.11
N ALA A 429 -12.88 -4.55 -10.21
CA ALA A 429 -11.54 -4.05 -9.92
C ALA A 429 -11.38 -3.74 -8.42
N LEU A 430 -10.15 -3.86 -7.92
CA LEU A 430 -9.78 -3.51 -6.55
C LEU A 430 -9.00 -2.20 -6.56
N ALA A 431 -9.41 -1.23 -5.73
CA ALA A 431 -8.64 -0.03 -5.44
C ALA A 431 -7.61 -0.33 -4.35
N PHE A 432 -6.33 -0.23 -4.67
CA PHE A 432 -5.25 -0.63 -3.75
C PHE A 432 -4.33 0.49 -3.32
N LYS A 433 -4.32 1.61 -4.04
CA LYS A 433 -3.60 2.82 -3.66
C LYS A 433 -4.41 4.05 -4.02
N ILE A 434 -4.43 5.03 -3.14
CA ILE A 434 -5.00 6.35 -3.41
C ILE A 434 -3.87 7.36 -3.29
N SER A 435 -3.74 8.23 -4.28
CA SER A 435 -2.78 9.33 -4.24
C SER A 435 -3.50 10.63 -4.54
N HIS A 436 -3.06 11.72 -3.91
CA HIS A 436 -3.58 13.04 -4.20
C HIS A 436 -2.53 13.86 -4.94
N ASP A 437 -2.85 14.26 -6.17
CA ASP A 437 -2.03 15.16 -6.96
C ASP A 437 -2.68 16.55 -6.98
N PRO A 438 -1.97 17.64 -6.65
CA PRO A 438 -2.54 19.00 -6.65
C PRO A 438 -3.07 19.46 -8.01
N GLN A 439 -2.52 18.96 -9.12
CA GLN A 439 -2.90 19.36 -10.49
C GLN A 439 -4.02 18.50 -11.07
N ILE A 440 -4.04 17.20 -10.76
CA ILE A 440 -4.96 16.22 -11.36
C ILE A 440 -6.12 15.86 -10.42
N GLY A 441 -5.96 16.06 -9.12
CA GLY A 441 -6.88 15.64 -8.08
C GLY A 441 -6.59 14.23 -7.56
N THR A 442 -7.57 13.63 -6.88
CA THR A 442 -7.43 12.29 -6.30
C THR A 442 -7.40 11.21 -7.37
N GLN A 443 -6.36 10.39 -7.33
CA GLN A 443 -6.11 9.25 -8.20
C GLN A 443 -6.35 7.97 -7.41
N SER A 444 -7.16 7.07 -7.96
CA SER A 444 -7.40 5.74 -7.40
C SER A 444 -6.72 4.71 -8.29
N TYR A 445 -5.64 4.11 -7.81
CA TYR A 445 -4.95 3.02 -8.49
C TYR A 445 -5.76 1.76 -8.32
N ILE A 446 -6.12 1.17 -9.45
CA ILE A 446 -6.92 -0.04 -9.50
C ILE A 446 -6.21 -1.15 -10.24
N ARG A 447 -6.50 -2.37 -9.80
CA ARG A 447 -6.23 -3.60 -10.52
C ARG A 447 -7.54 -4.14 -11.07
N VAL A 448 -7.64 -4.24 -12.39
CA VAL A 448 -8.81 -4.84 -13.05
C VAL A 448 -8.64 -6.35 -13.04
N TYR A 449 -9.59 -7.07 -12.44
CA TYR A 449 -9.58 -8.53 -12.39
C TYR A 449 -10.53 -9.16 -13.41
N ARG A 450 -11.61 -8.45 -13.77
CA ARG A 450 -12.65 -8.95 -14.67
C ARG A 450 -13.20 -7.82 -15.53
N GLY A 451 -13.52 -8.15 -16.78
CA GLY A 451 -14.17 -7.24 -17.71
C GLY A 451 -13.26 -6.11 -18.19
N GLN A 452 -13.88 -4.99 -18.53
CA GLN A 452 -13.20 -3.79 -19.02
C GLN A 452 -13.89 -2.53 -18.51
N VAL A 453 -13.17 -1.42 -18.47
CA VAL A 453 -13.71 -0.10 -18.13
C VAL A 453 -13.24 0.94 -19.15
N ASN A 454 -14.17 1.76 -19.62
CA ASN A 454 -13.91 2.85 -20.54
C ASN A 454 -14.00 4.21 -19.84
N VAL A 455 -13.36 5.21 -20.44
CA VAL A 455 -13.58 6.61 -20.05
C VAL A 455 -15.05 6.98 -20.32
N GLY A 456 -15.73 7.44 -19.27
CA GLY A 456 -17.14 7.83 -19.31
C GLY A 456 -18.08 6.86 -18.59
N ASP A 457 -17.63 5.63 -18.33
CA ASP A 457 -18.42 4.59 -17.67
C ASP A 457 -18.72 4.93 -16.22
N VAL A 458 -19.79 4.33 -15.70
CA VAL A 458 -20.21 4.46 -14.30
C VAL A 458 -19.84 3.17 -13.55
N VAL A 459 -18.99 3.31 -12.55
CA VAL A 459 -18.56 2.21 -11.67
C VAL A 459 -19.26 2.32 -10.32
N TYR A 460 -19.61 1.19 -9.74
CA TYR A 460 -20.32 1.08 -8.46
C TYR A 460 -19.37 0.61 -7.36
N ASN A 461 -19.38 1.30 -6.23
CA ASN A 461 -18.64 0.91 -5.03
C ASN A 461 -19.55 0.13 -4.09
N VAL A 462 -19.21 -1.13 -3.83
CA VAL A 462 -20.06 -2.04 -3.04
C VAL A 462 -20.14 -1.66 -1.56
N ARG A 463 -19.06 -1.12 -0.98
CA ARG A 463 -19.03 -0.71 0.43
C ARG A 463 -19.92 0.50 0.68
N THR A 464 -19.81 1.52 -0.17
CA THR A 464 -20.55 2.78 0.00
C THR A 464 -21.93 2.77 -0.66
N LYS A 465 -22.18 1.78 -1.53
CA LYS A 465 -23.37 1.69 -2.39
C LYS A 465 -23.56 2.91 -3.29
N LYS A 466 -22.47 3.58 -3.66
CA LYS A 466 -22.47 4.79 -4.49
C LYS A 466 -21.84 4.52 -5.84
N THR A 467 -22.33 5.24 -6.85
CA THR A 467 -21.81 5.21 -8.21
C THR A 467 -20.83 6.36 -8.46
N ASN A 468 -19.72 6.07 -9.12
CA ASN A 468 -18.70 7.03 -9.54
C ASN A 468 -18.56 7.02 -11.06
N ARG A 469 -18.35 8.19 -11.68
CA ARG A 469 -18.09 8.26 -13.13
C ARG A 469 -16.60 8.33 -13.40
N VAL A 470 -16.13 7.48 -14.32
CA VAL A 470 -14.75 7.49 -14.79
C VAL A 470 -14.55 8.66 -15.75
N GLN A 471 -13.71 9.63 -15.38
CA GLN A 471 -13.43 10.79 -16.23
C GLN A 471 -12.14 10.64 -17.03
N LYS A 472 -11.11 10.04 -16.43
CA LYS A 472 -9.83 9.78 -17.07
C LYS A 472 -9.29 8.44 -16.59
N LEU A 473 -8.77 7.68 -17.53
CA LEU A 473 -7.92 6.51 -17.28
C LEU A 473 -6.48 6.92 -17.57
N LEU A 474 -5.60 6.75 -16.59
CA LEU A 474 -4.19 7.08 -16.70
C LEU A 474 -3.37 5.80 -16.59
N PHE A 475 -2.54 5.60 -17.59
CA PHE A 475 -1.45 4.64 -17.54
C PHE A 475 -0.21 5.32 -16.98
N ILE A 476 0.40 4.70 -15.97
CA ILE A 476 1.57 5.27 -15.30
C ILE A 476 2.79 4.51 -15.79
N HIS A 477 3.64 5.24 -16.51
CA HIS A 477 4.87 4.74 -17.06
C HIS A 477 6.01 5.63 -16.55
N SER A 478 6.62 5.22 -15.43
CA SER A 478 7.62 6.02 -14.72
C SER A 478 7.05 7.42 -14.39
N ASN A 479 7.73 8.49 -14.80
CA ASN A 479 7.31 9.87 -14.56
C ASN A 479 6.29 10.39 -15.58
N GLU A 480 5.98 9.64 -16.64
CA GLU A 480 5.03 10.03 -17.67
C GLU A 480 3.65 9.39 -17.46
N ARG A 481 2.60 10.19 -17.65
CA ARG A 481 1.20 9.77 -17.53
C ARG A 481 0.58 9.74 -18.91
N LYS A 482 0.26 8.55 -19.42
CA LYS A 482 -0.40 8.39 -20.72
C LYS A 482 -1.90 8.22 -20.53
N HIS A 483 -2.71 8.92 -21.32
CA HIS A 483 -4.16 8.78 -21.27
C HIS A 483 -4.60 7.51 -22.01
N LEU A 484 -5.36 6.66 -21.32
CA LEU A 484 -6.01 5.49 -21.92
C LEU A 484 -7.49 5.76 -22.21
N LYS A 485 -8.01 5.09 -23.23
CA LYS A 485 -9.45 5.07 -23.52
C LYS A 485 -10.18 3.94 -22.78
N THR A 486 -9.52 2.78 -22.69
CA THR A 486 -10.05 1.53 -22.14
C THR A 486 -8.97 0.84 -21.33
N ALA A 487 -9.35 0.19 -20.23
CA ALA A 487 -8.50 -0.71 -19.45
C ALA A 487 -9.17 -2.09 -19.36
N HIS A 488 -8.37 -3.15 -19.46
CA HIS A 488 -8.84 -4.54 -19.51
C HIS A 488 -8.45 -5.32 -18.26
N ALA A 489 -9.02 -6.52 -18.08
CA ALA A 489 -8.60 -7.45 -17.04
C ALA A 489 -7.08 -7.72 -17.12
N GLY A 490 -6.41 -7.63 -15.97
CA GLY A 490 -4.95 -7.72 -15.83
C GLY A 490 -4.20 -6.40 -15.99
N ASP A 491 -4.88 -5.28 -16.24
CA ASP A 491 -4.25 -3.97 -16.20
C ASP A 491 -4.20 -3.39 -14.77
N ILE A 492 -3.13 -2.63 -14.52
CA ILE A 492 -2.99 -1.73 -13.37
C ILE A 492 -3.04 -0.30 -13.92
N VAL A 493 -4.06 0.46 -13.54
CA VAL A 493 -4.30 1.82 -14.05
C VAL A 493 -4.73 2.75 -12.92
N SER A 494 -4.51 4.04 -13.12
CA SER A 494 -5.06 5.07 -12.23
C SER A 494 -6.37 5.60 -12.80
N LEU A 495 -7.44 5.44 -12.03
CA LEU A 495 -8.72 6.11 -12.25
C LEU A 495 -8.69 7.52 -11.68
N VAL A 496 -9.11 8.48 -12.49
CA VAL A 496 -9.52 9.81 -12.03
C VAL A 496 -10.99 9.97 -12.36
N GLY A 497 -11.80 10.26 -11.35
CA GLY A 497 -13.25 10.37 -11.50
C GLY A 497 -13.83 11.56 -10.76
N SER A 498 -15.10 11.85 -11.05
CA SER A 498 -15.94 12.70 -10.22
C SER A 498 -17.04 11.84 -9.60
N ALA A 499 -17.38 12.11 -8.34
CA ALA A 499 -18.65 11.68 -7.79
C ALA A 499 -19.80 12.11 -8.73
N LEU A 500 -20.63 11.15 -9.14
CA LEU A 500 -21.86 11.45 -9.85
C LEU A 500 -22.81 12.14 -8.86
N ARG A 501 -23.27 13.31 -9.26
CA ARG A 501 -23.97 14.31 -8.45
C ARG A 501 -25.32 13.75 -7.97
N ALA A 502 -25.38 13.34 -6.70
CA ALA A 502 -26.63 13.31 -5.94
C ALA A 502 -26.54 14.35 -4.83
N ALA A 503 -27.37 15.40 -4.97
CA ALA A 503 -27.53 16.56 -4.07
C ALA A 503 -26.39 17.59 -4.01
N MET A 504 -26.80 18.82 -3.70
CA MET A 504 -26.18 20.12 -3.99
C MET A 504 -24.94 20.43 -3.11
N TYR A 505 -23.96 21.13 -3.70
CA TYR A 505 -22.75 21.73 -3.11
C TYR A 505 -21.65 20.79 -2.57
N THR A 506 -20.62 20.52 -3.40
CA THR A 506 -19.18 20.72 -3.09
C THR A 506 -18.29 20.06 -4.15
N GLN A 507 -17.12 20.67 -4.37
CA GLN A 507 -16.14 20.47 -5.45
C GLN A 507 -15.67 19.04 -5.77
N VAL A 508 -15.06 18.95 -6.96
CA VAL A 508 -14.76 17.82 -7.87
C VAL A 508 -13.81 16.75 -7.29
N GLY A 509 -14.18 15.46 -7.44
CA GLY A 509 -13.33 14.29 -7.19
C GLY A 509 -14.13 13.02 -6.80
N VAL A 510 -13.52 11.83 -6.89
CA VAL A 510 -14.03 10.55 -6.35
C VAL A 510 -14.03 10.63 -4.83
N LYS A 511 -15.10 11.16 -4.22
CA LYS A 511 -15.08 11.50 -2.79
C LYS A 511 -15.09 10.32 -1.82
N ASP A 512 -15.47 9.12 -2.26
CA ASP A 512 -15.87 8.03 -1.35
C ASP A 512 -15.16 6.68 -1.55
N VAL A 513 -14.20 6.60 -2.48
CA VAL A 513 -13.37 5.39 -2.65
C VAL A 513 -12.21 5.46 -1.67
N ILE A 514 -12.00 4.39 -0.91
CA ILE A 514 -10.84 4.18 -0.04
C ILE A 514 -10.02 2.99 -0.53
N THR A 515 -8.78 2.89 -0.07
CA THR A 515 -7.94 1.71 -0.30
C THR A 515 -8.63 0.45 0.26
N GLY A 516 -8.71 -0.61 -0.55
CA GLY A 516 -9.43 -1.85 -0.25
C GLY A 516 -10.84 -1.91 -0.86
N ASP A 517 -11.35 -0.84 -1.47
CA ASP A 517 -12.68 -0.86 -2.07
C ASP A 517 -12.74 -1.67 -3.37
N THR A 518 -13.83 -2.41 -3.54
CA THR A 518 -14.18 -3.03 -4.82
C THR A 518 -15.02 -2.09 -5.67
N LEU A 519 -14.61 -1.90 -6.93
CA LEU A 519 -15.36 -1.19 -7.96
C LEU A 519 -15.90 -2.22 -8.97
N CYS A 520 -17.20 -2.24 -9.19
CA CYS A 520 -17.85 -3.19 -10.09
C CYS A 520 -19.01 -2.57 -10.88
N ASN A 521 -19.70 -3.37 -11.69
CA ASN A 521 -20.96 -2.97 -12.30
C ASN A 521 -22.11 -3.02 -11.29
N GLU A 522 -23.02 -2.03 -11.33
CA GLU A 522 -24.16 -1.94 -10.40
C GLU A 522 -25.11 -3.16 -10.49
N GLY A 523 -25.33 -3.69 -11.70
CA GLY A 523 -26.17 -4.88 -11.92
C GLY A 523 -25.56 -6.21 -11.44
N HIS A 524 -24.27 -6.21 -11.09
CA HIS A 524 -23.55 -7.40 -10.60
C HIS A 524 -22.65 -6.99 -9.42
N PRO A 525 -23.23 -6.64 -8.25
CA PRO A 525 -22.46 -6.23 -7.09
C PRO A 525 -21.60 -7.39 -6.62
N LEU A 526 -20.29 -7.16 -6.60
CA LEU A 526 -19.30 -8.15 -6.20
C LEU A 526 -18.38 -7.55 -5.15
N THR A 527 -18.16 -8.24 -4.04
CA THR A 527 -17.15 -7.84 -3.05
C THR A 527 -15.93 -8.74 -3.23
N LEU A 528 -14.83 -8.14 -3.71
CA LEU A 528 -13.53 -8.76 -3.67
C LEU A 528 -13.00 -8.71 -2.23
N GLU A 529 -12.03 -9.55 -1.92
CA GLU A 529 -11.45 -9.71 -0.59
C GLU A 529 -11.07 -8.36 0.08
N SER A 530 -11.67 -8.09 1.24
CA SER A 530 -11.43 -6.86 2.01
C SER A 530 -10.09 -6.92 2.75
N ILE A 531 -9.40 -5.78 2.85
CA ILE A 531 -8.18 -5.63 3.63
C ILE A 531 -8.57 -5.26 5.06
N ASP A 532 -8.21 -6.10 6.03
CA ASP A 532 -8.36 -5.78 7.45
C ASP A 532 -7.18 -4.89 7.87
N PHE A 533 -7.48 -3.68 8.32
CA PHE A 533 -6.46 -2.74 8.79
C PHE A 533 -6.30 -2.87 10.31
N PRO A 534 -5.07 -3.05 10.81
CA PRO A 534 -4.82 -3.08 12.25
C PRO A 534 -5.19 -1.75 12.91
N GLU A 535 -5.54 -1.78 14.20
CA GLU A 535 -5.79 -0.56 14.96
C GLU A 535 -4.48 0.22 15.18
N PRO A 536 -4.49 1.56 15.06
CA PRO A 536 -3.33 2.38 15.35
C PRO A 536 -2.87 2.19 16.80
N VAL A 537 -1.56 2.24 17.02
CA VAL A 537 -0.96 1.95 18.33
C VAL A 537 -0.37 3.19 19.01
N ILE A 538 0.08 4.18 18.25
CA ILE A 538 0.68 5.41 18.79
C ILE A 538 -0.20 6.60 18.41
N SER A 539 -0.39 7.52 19.36
CA SER A 539 -1.11 8.77 19.15
C SER A 539 -0.21 9.97 19.42
N LEU A 540 -0.30 11.00 18.60
CA LEU A 540 0.48 12.24 18.68
C LEU A 540 -0.48 13.43 18.68
N LYS A 541 -0.30 14.33 19.64
CA LYS A 541 -0.99 15.62 19.63
C LYS A 541 -0.38 16.51 18.56
N VAL A 542 -1.21 17.09 17.69
CA VAL A 542 -0.75 18.00 16.64
C VAL A 542 -1.60 19.25 16.64
N GLU A 543 -0.95 20.40 16.57
CA GLU A 543 -1.59 21.72 16.46
C GLU A 543 -0.93 22.51 15.34
N PRO A 544 -1.68 23.30 14.56
CA PRO A 544 -1.06 24.19 13.60
C PRO A 544 -0.28 25.29 14.34
N ALA A 545 0.79 25.80 13.74
CA ALA A 545 1.52 26.93 14.33
C ALA A 545 0.67 28.22 14.35
N ASP A 546 -0.25 28.36 13.39
CA ASP A 546 -1.29 29.39 13.37
C ASP A 546 -2.68 28.74 13.53
N GLY A 547 -3.45 29.19 14.52
CA GLY A 547 -4.80 28.68 14.78
C GLY A 547 -5.77 28.86 13.60
N ASN A 548 -5.51 29.81 12.71
CA ASN A 548 -6.33 30.01 11.49
C ASN A 548 -6.16 28.89 10.46
N GLU A 549 -5.10 28.08 10.55
CA GLU A 549 -4.85 26.97 9.64
C GLU A 549 -5.44 25.63 10.14
N LEU A 550 -6.15 25.63 11.26
CA LEU A 550 -6.73 24.41 11.86
C LEU A 550 -7.66 23.68 10.89
N GLU A 551 -8.57 24.39 10.23
CA GLU A 551 -9.50 23.78 9.27
C GLU A 551 -8.76 23.18 8.07
N ARG A 552 -7.77 23.90 7.56
CA ARG A 552 -6.91 23.44 6.45
C ARG A 552 -6.09 22.20 6.85
N MET A 553 -5.54 22.18 8.07
CA MET A 553 -4.81 21.05 8.62
C MET A 553 -5.70 19.81 8.72
N CYS A 554 -6.90 19.94 9.30
CA CYS A 554 -7.89 18.88 9.39
C CYS A 554 -8.31 18.34 8.02
N ASP A 555 -8.47 19.21 7.03
CA ASP A 555 -8.76 18.81 5.66
C ASP A 555 -7.64 18.01 5.01
N ILE A 556 -6.38 18.37 5.26
CA ILE A 556 -5.21 17.63 4.76
C ILE A 556 -5.13 16.26 5.45
N PHE A 557 -5.29 16.19 6.77
CA PHE A 557 -5.29 14.92 7.49
C PHE A 557 -6.42 13.99 7.04
N ARG A 558 -7.62 14.51 6.73
CA ARG A 558 -8.69 13.71 6.11
C ARG A 558 -8.29 13.14 4.74
N LYS A 559 -7.43 13.82 3.97
CA LYS A 559 -6.89 13.27 2.72
C LYS A 559 -5.90 12.14 3.03
N PHE A 560 -5.02 12.31 4.01
CA PHE A 560 -4.10 11.25 4.43
C PHE A 560 -4.81 10.03 5.00
N MET A 561 -5.91 10.19 5.75
CA MET A 561 -6.73 9.05 6.21
C MET A 561 -7.35 8.24 5.07
N LYS A 562 -7.63 8.87 3.92
CA LYS A 562 -8.12 8.17 2.72
C LYS A 562 -7.00 7.43 1.99
N GLU A 563 -5.81 8.03 1.97
CA GLU A 563 -4.60 7.44 1.40
C GLU A 563 -4.15 6.23 2.24
N ASP A 564 -4.10 6.38 3.56
CA ASP A 564 -3.76 5.35 4.51
C ASP A 564 -4.84 5.14 5.60
N PRO A 565 -5.71 4.12 5.43
CA PRO A 565 -6.63 3.62 6.47
C PRO A 565 -6.03 3.32 7.85
N SER A 566 -4.73 3.07 7.96
CA SER A 566 -4.06 2.83 9.26
C SER A 566 -3.75 4.12 10.02
N PHE A 567 -3.87 5.27 9.34
CA PHE A 567 -3.78 6.59 9.95
C PHE A 567 -5.18 7.08 10.35
N ARG A 568 -5.32 7.52 11.60
CA ARG A 568 -6.57 8.09 12.13
C ARG A 568 -6.35 9.47 12.69
N MET A 569 -7.36 10.31 12.59
CA MET A 569 -7.41 11.61 13.25
C MET A 569 -8.74 11.77 13.97
N TYR A 570 -8.70 12.27 15.19
CA TYR A 570 -9.87 12.69 15.93
C TYR A 570 -9.57 13.95 16.75
N MET A 571 -10.62 14.72 17.04
CA MET A 571 -10.53 15.85 17.95
C MET A 571 -11.13 15.46 19.29
N LYS A 572 -10.43 15.74 20.38
CA LYS A 572 -10.94 15.50 21.73
C LYS A 572 -12.02 16.54 22.07
N PRO A 573 -13.27 16.15 22.39
CA PRO A 573 -14.34 17.10 22.69
C PRO A 573 -14.06 18.00 23.90
N GLU A 574 -13.29 17.48 24.86
CA GLU A 574 -13.00 18.15 26.14
C GLU A 574 -11.95 19.25 25.99
N THR A 575 -10.90 19.00 25.22
CA THR A 575 -9.74 19.89 25.09
C THR A 575 -9.67 20.61 23.75
N ASN A 576 -10.52 20.23 22.78
CA ASN A 576 -10.43 20.61 21.36
C ASN A 576 -9.05 20.35 20.73
N GLU A 577 -8.26 19.45 21.32
CA GLU A 577 -6.96 19.06 20.79
C GLU A 577 -7.15 18.09 19.62
N THR A 578 -6.38 18.29 18.56
CA THR A 578 -6.32 17.35 17.43
C THR A 578 -5.29 16.27 17.73
N ILE A 579 -5.74 15.01 17.76
CA ILE A 579 -4.89 13.84 17.95
C ILE A 579 -4.84 13.07 16.64
N ILE A 580 -3.63 12.71 16.22
CA ILE A 580 -3.40 11.81 15.10
C ILE A 580 -2.84 10.48 15.62
N SER A 581 -3.24 9.37 15.03
CA SER A 581 -2.85 8.03 15.45
C SER A 581 -2.34 7.21 14.27
N GLY A 582 -1.30 6.40 14.50
CA GLY A 582 -0.67 5.60 13.46
C GLY A 582 0.00 4.33 13.99
N MET A 583 0.63 3.60 13.08
CA MET A 583 1.26 2.28 13.35
C MET A 583 2.61 2.36 14.07
N GLY A 584 3.27 3.53 14.08
CA GLY A 584 4.61 3.69 14.61
C GLY A 584 5.03 5.16 14.69
N GLU A 585 6.13 5.42 15.39
CA GLU A 585 6.71 6.77 15.55
C GLU A 585 7.16 7.33 14.20
N LEU A 586 7.86 6.52 13.39
CA LEU A 586 8.32 6.93 12.06
C LEU A 586 7.15 7.26 11.13
N HIS A 587 6.06 6.50 11.24
CA HIS A 587 4.85 6.72 10.45
C HIS A 587 4.27 8.11 10.75
N LEU A 588 4.07 8.45 12.02
CA LEU A 588 3.54 9.76 12.41
C LEU A 588 4.50 10.90 12.04
N ASP A 589 5.81 10.71 12.22
CA ASP A 589 6.83 11.69 11.82
C ASP A 589 6.77 12.01 10.33
N ILE A 590 6.55 11.00 9.48
CA ILE A 590 6.43 11.19 8.04
C ILE A 590 5.14 11.94 7.70
N ILE A 591 4.01 11.62 8.34
CA ILE A 591 2.76 12.36 8.13
C ILE A 591 2.91 13.85 8.51
N VAL A 592 3.58 14.13 9.63
CA VAL A 592 3.89 15.47 10.10
C VAL A 592 4.85 16.20 9.15
N ASP A 593 5.86 15.52 8.63
CA ASP A 593 6.78 16.14 7.66
C ASP A 593 6.12 16.37 6.29
N ARG A 594 5.26 15.46 5.84
CA ARG A 594 4.47 15.62 4.60
C ARG A 594 3.57 16.84 4.66
N ILE A 595 2.85 17.08 5.76
CA ILE A 595 2.01 18.29 5.86
C ILE A 595 2.85 19.58 5.83
N ARG A 596 4.04 19.57 6.46
CA ARG A 596 4.96 20.70 6.45
C ARG A 596 5.53 20.98 5.06
N ARG A 597 5.97 19.96 4.34
CA ARG A 597 6.68 20.11 3.04
C ARG A 597 5.75 20.15 1.84
N GLU A 598 4.76 19.26 1.75
CA GLU A 598 3.87 19.15 0.59
C GLU A 598 2.80 20.24 0.59
N TYR A 599 2.26 20.57 1.77
CA TYR A 599 1.15 21.52 1.90
C TYR A 599 1.56 22.87 2.48
N GLY A 600 2.80 22.99 2.97
CA GLY A 600 3.35 24.23 3.52
C GLY A 600 2.70 24.65 4.84
N VAL A 601 2.04 23.73 5.55
CA VAL A 601 1.35 24.04 6.82
C VAL A 601 2.28 23.67 7.98
N PRO A 602 2.86 24.66 8.69
CA PRO A 602 3.69 24.40 9.85
C PRO A 602 2.82 23.85 10.99
N VAL A 603 3.17 22.65 11.46
CA VAL A 603 2.50 22.00 12.60
C VAL A 603 3.47 21.81 13.75
N ASN A 604 3.00 22.03 14.97
CA ASN A 604 3.67 21.73 16.23
C ASN A 604 3.20 20.37 16.74
N THR A 605 4.14 19.56 17.22
CA THR A 605 3.87 18.21 17.73
C THR A 605 4.08 18.18 19.23
N GLY A 606 3.13 17.62 19.96
CA GLY A 606 3.30 17.25 21.37
C GLY A 606 4.17 16.00 21.52
N SER A 607 4.32 15.51 22.75
CA SER A 607 4.90 14.18 22.96
C SER A 607 3.91 13.08 22.54
N PRO A 608 4.40 11.96 21.98
CA PRO A 608 3.57 10.79 21.74
C PRO A 608 2.88 10.35 23.05
N GLN A 609 1.57 10.14 22.99
CA GLN A 609 0.76 9.65 24.11
C GLN A 609 0.27 8.25 23.80
N VAL A 610 0.38 7.37 24.78
CA VAL A 610 -0.17 6.02 24.71
C VAL A 610 -1.66 6.08 25.01
N GLU A 611 -2.45 5.32 24.25
CA GLU A 611 -3.88 5.18 24.49
C GLU A 611 -4.13 4.18 25.62
N PHE A 612 -4.32 4.70 26.84
CA PHE A 612 -4.81 3.92 27.95
C PHE A 612 -6.30 3.64 27.79
N LYS A 613 -6.77 2.57 28.44
CA LYS A 613 -8.19 2.24 28.59
C LYS A 613 -8.52 2.08 30.07
N GLU A 614 -9.80 2.02 30.41
CA GLU A 614 -10.25 1.76 31.78
C GLU A 614 -11.09 0.49 31.85
N THR A 615 -11.17 -0.16 33.01
CA THR A 615 -12.11 -1.27 33.22
C THR A 615 -12.54 -1.39 34.68
N PHE A 616 -13.70 -1.99 34.90
CA PHE A 616 -14.26 -2.22 36.23
C PHE A 616 -13.54 -3.40 36.92
N ILE A 617 -13.33 -3.31 38.23
CA ILE A 617 -12.66 -4.40 38.99
C ILE A 617 -13.67 -5.47 39.42
N LYS A 618 -14.87 -5.04 39.81
CA LYS A 618 -15.90 -5.90 40.39
C LYS A 618 -17.26 -5.61 39.76
N PRO A 619 -18.16 -6.61 39.72
CA PRO A 619 -19.54 -6.36 39.35
C PRO A 619 -20.25 -5.49 40.39
N VAL A 620 -21.15 -4.62 39.95
CA VAL A 620 -21.84 -3.65 40.81
C VAL A 620 -23.26 -3.35 40.32
N HIS A 621 -24.17 -3.16 41.27
CA HIS A 621 -25.48 -2.58 41.02
C HIS A 621 -25.44 -1.09 41.29
N ALA A 622 -25.96 -0.29 40.35
CA ALA A 622 -26.05 1.15 40.51
C ALA A 622 -27.43 1.66 40.12
N GLU A 623 -27.86 2.72 40.80
CA GLU A 623 -29.13 3.40 40.58
C GLU A 623 -28.84 4.86 40.21
N GLY A 624 -29.41 5.32 39.10
CA GLY A 624 -29.31 6.70 38.67
C GLY A 624 -30.69 7.32 38.59
N ARG A 625 -30.89 8.43 39.30
CA ARG A 625 -32.16 9.16 39.33
C ARG A 625 -31.94 10.64 39.03
N TYR A 626 -32.53 11.10 37.94
CA TYR A 626 -32.53 12.50 37.52
C TYR A 626 -33.93 13.08 37.69
N VAL A 627 -34.07 14.03 38.62
CA VAL A 627 -35.32 14.78 38.84
C VAL A 627 -35.00 16.27 38.85
N ARG A 628 -35.47 17.02 37.85
CA ARG A 628 -35.36 18.48 37.82
C ARG A 628 -36.68 19.11 37.42
N GLN A 629 -37.00 20.20 38.10
CA GLN A 629 -38.17 21.01 37.85
C GLN A 629 -37.73 22.44 37.58
N SER A 630 -37.36 22.73 36.33
CA SER A 630 -36.87 24.03 35.90
C SER A 630 -37.98 24.80 35.19
N GLY A 631 -38.84 25.52 35.92
CA GLY A 631 -39.81 26.52 35.43
C GLY A 631 -40.76 26.17 34.26
N GLY A 632 -40.68 24.96 33.69
CA GLY A 632 -41.37 24.43 32.51
C GLY A 632 -41.62 22.92 32.66
N ARG A 633 -41.65 22.14 31.56
CA ARG A 633 -41.86 20.68 31.62
C ARG A 633 -40.84 20.02 32.56
N GLY A 634 -41.32 19.16 33.48
CA GLY A 634 -40.46 18.41 34.38
C GLY A 634 -39.55 17.45 33.61
N GLN A 635 -38.42 17.10 34.24
CA GLN A 635 -37.48 16.11 33.72
C GLN A 635 -37.34 14.99 34.76
N TYR A 636 -37.73 13.77 34.38
CA TYR A 636 -37.71 12.60 35.24
C TYR A 636 -37.13 11.37 34.52
N GLY A 637 -36.03 10.84 35.04
CA GLY A 637 -35.45 9.58 34.59
C GLY A 637 -34.92 8.78 35.78
N HIS A 638 -35.23 7.48 35.84
CA HIS A 638 -34.75 6.61 36.89
C HIS A 638 -34.41 5.23 36.33
N VAL A 639 -33.16 4.81 36.49
CA VAL A 639 -32.62 3.55 35.97
C VAL A 639 -31.87 2.78 37.05
N LYS A 640 -32.00 1.46 37.03
CA LYS A 640 -31.22 0.52 37.81
C LYS A 640 -30.44 -0.37 36.86
N ILE A 641 -29.12 -0.31 36.95
CA ILE A 641 -28.20 -1.02 36.08
C ILE A 641 -27.32 -1.95 36.89
N TYR A 642 -26.87 -3.01 36.24
CA TYR A 642 -25.84 -3.92 36.73
C TYR A 642 -24.69 -3.91 35.76
N ILE A 643 -23.51 -3.56 36.25
CA ILE A 643 -22.29 -3.48 35.45
C ILE A 643 -21.38 -4.62 35.90
N GLU A 644 -20.92 -5.43 34.96
CA GLU A 644 -19.95 -6.50 35.21
C GLU A 644 -18.76 -6.41 34.26
N PRO A 645 -17.52 -6.62 34.73
CA PRO A 645 -16.36 -6.73 33.85
C PRO A 645 -16.41 -8.05 33.05
N LEU A 646 -15.93 -8.01 31.81
CA LEU A 646 -15.85 -9.15 30.90
C LEU A 646 -14.40 -9.59 30.70
N GLU A 647 -14.23 -10.72 30.00
CA GLU A 647 -12.92 -11.15 29.53
C GLU A 647 -12.31 -10.12 28.56
N GLN A 648 -10.98 -10.00 28.56
CA GLN A 648 -10.26 -9.03 27.76
C GLN A 648 -10.57 -9.18 26.27
N GLY A 649 -10.81 -8.05 25.59
CA GLY A 649 -11.17 -8.04 24.17
C GLY A 649 -12.67 -8.24 23.89
N SER A 650 -13.50 -8.37 24.92
CA SER A 650 -14.97 -8.47 24.78
C SER A 650 -15.64 -7.13 24.44
N GLY A 651 -14.93 -6.01 24.65
CA GLY A 651 -15.43 -4.67 24.38
C GLY A 651 -16.58 -4.25 25.30
N VAL A 652 -17.34 -3.23 24.88
CA VAL A 652 -18.51 -2.75 25.63
C VAL A 652 -19.78 -3.42 25.12
N GLN A 653 -20.50 -4.09 26.02
CA GLN A 653 -21.76 -4.77 25.72
C GLN A 653 -22.90 -4.12 26.50
N PHE A 654 -24.05 -3.92 25.86
CA PHE A 654 -25.27 -3.47 26.51
C PHE A 654 -26.35 -4.54 26.39
N LYS A 655 -27.04 -4.84 27.49
CA LYS A 655 -28.15 -5.80 27.52
C LYS A 655 -29.33 -5.20 28.27
N SER A 656 -30.54 -5.31 27.71
CA SER A 656 -31.76 -4.92 28.40
C SER A 656 -32.49 -6.16 28.94
N ASN A 657 -32.70 -6.20 30.25
CA ASN A 657 -33.46 -7.24 30.97
C ASN A 657 -34.69 -6.64 31.68
N ILE A 658 -35.36 -5.66 31.07
CA ILE A 658 -36.56 -5.06 31.65
C ILE A 658 -37.73 -6.05 31.67
N THR A 659 -38.37 -6.19 32.83
CA THR A 659 -39.63 -6.91 33.01
C THR A 659 -40.85 -5.98 32.95
N CYS A 660 -41.90 -6.38 32.23
CA CYS A 660 -43.26 -5.79 32.29
C CYS A 660 -43.39 -4.27 32.04
N GLY A 661 -42.58 -3.67 31.17
CA GLY A 661 -42.79 -2.28 30.72
C GLY A 661 -42.48 -1.20 31.77
N ALA A 662 -41.63 -1.51 32.76
CA ALA A 662 -41.18 -0.56 33.78
C ALA A 662 -40.50 0.70 33.20
N ILE A 663 -39.91 0.58 32.01
CA ILE A 663 -39.49 1.69 31.15
C ILE A 663 -40.01 1.40 29.74
N PRO A 664 -40.67 2.37 29.05
CA PRO A 664 -41.06 2.24 27.65
C PRO A 664 -39.87 1.91 26.73
N GLN A 665 -40.09 1.06 25.72
CA GLN A 665 -39.02 0.65 24.79
C GLN A 665 -38.39 1.83 24.04
N GLU A 666 -39.14 2.92 23.86
CA GLU A 666 -38.71 4.16 23.22
C GLU A 666 -37.52 4.83 23.94
N PHE A 667 -37.39 4.66 25.26
CA PHE A 667 -36.30 5.26 26.04
C PHE A 667 -35.07 4.37 26.18
N ILE A 668 -35.14 3.10 25.81
CA ILE A 668 -33.99 2.16 25.92
C ILE A 668 -32.79 2.62 25.08
N PRO A 669 -32.95 3.09 23.82
CA PRO A 669 -31.83 3.61 23.04
C PRO A 669 -31.11 4.79 23.73
N ALA A 670 -31.86 5.70 24.37
CA ALA A 670 -31.28 6.83 25.09
C ALA A 670 -30.50 6.40 26.36
N ILE A 671 -30.95 5.33 27.02
CA ILE A 671 -30.23 4.71 28.15
C ILE A 671 -28.93 4.07 27.64
N GLU A 672 -29.00 3.30 26.55
CA GLU A 672 -27.81 2.68 25.95
C GLU A 672 -26.79 3.74 25.51
N GLU A 673 -27.26 4.80 24.85
CA GLU A 673 -26.42 5.94 24.43
C GLU A 673 -25.77 6.62 25.64
N GLY A 674 -26.53 6.89 26.70
CA GLY A 674 -26.00 7.50 27.92
C GLY A 674 -24.97 6.63 28.65
N ALA A 675 -25.15 5.30 28.63
CA ALA A 675 -24.16 4.37 29.15
C ALA A 675 -22.89 4.35 28.29
N ARG A 676 -23.03 4.22 26.97
CA ARG A 676 -21.89 4.22 26.03
C ARG A 676 -21.12 5.54 26.07
N GLN A 677 -21.80 6.67 26.18
CA GLN A 677 -21.17 7.99 26.31
C GLN A 677 -20.32 8.06 27.57
N GLN A 678 -20.88 7.75 28.75
CA GLN A 678 -20.12 7.83 30.00
C GLN A 678 -18.94 6.86 30.03
N LEU A 679 -19.09 5.67 29.44
CA LEU A 679 -18.00 4.71 29.29
C LEU A 679 -16.93 5.25 28.33
N SER A 680 -17.29 5.97 27.26
CA SER A 680 -16.31 6.58 26.35
C SER A 680 -15.56 7.77 26.94
N GLU A 681 -16.20 8.55 27.83
CA GLU A 681 -15.60 9.67 28.56
C GLU A 681 -14.64 9.22 29.67
N GLY A 682 -14.70 7.95 30.08
CA GLY A 682 -13.92 7.42 31.19
C GLY A 682 -14.44 7.81 32.57
N LEU A 683 -13.88 7.19 33.60
CA LEU A 683 -14.32 7.30 35.01
C LEU A 683 -13.18 7.71 35.95
N LEU A 684 -11.94 7.32 35.65
CA LEU A 684 -10.78 7.52 36.52
C LEU A 684 -9.86 8.64 36.02
N ALA A 685 -9.42 8.57 34.77
CA ALA A 685 -8.47 9.49 34.15
C ALA A 685 -8.90 9.91 32.74
N HIS A 686 -10.21 9.84 32.46
CA HIS A 686 -10.84 10.20 31.19
C HIS A 686 -10.39 9.34 30.00
N TYR A 687 -10.12 8.06 30.25
CA TYR A 687 -9.84 7.09 29.19
C TYR A 687 -11.05 6.18 28.97
N PRO A 688 -11.30 5.76 27.72
CA PRO A 688 -12.47 4.96 27.39
C PRO A 688 -12.45 3.63 28.14
N VAL A 689 -13.58 3.31 28.78
CA VAL A 689 -13.80 2.07 29.50
C VAL A 689 -14.08 0.94 28.50
N THR A 690 -13.41 -0.19 28.66
CA THR A 690 -13.55 -1.39 27.82
C THR A 690 -13.80 -2.64 28.65
N ASP A 691 -14.21 -3.72 27.97
CA ASP A 691 -14.40 -5.05 28.53
C ASP A 691 -15.42 -5.07 29.68
N VAL A 692 -16.59 -4.49 29.41
CA VAL A 692 -17.68 -4.36 30.38
C VAL A 692 -19.03 -4.66 29.75
N ARG A 693 -19.91 -5.28 30.54
CA ARG A 693 -21.32 -5.42 30.20
C ARG A 693 -22.17 -4.56 31.12
N VAL A 694 -22.98 -3.70 30.52
CA VAL A 694 -24.02 -2.93 31.21
C VAL A 694 -25.36 -3.62 30.97
N THR A 695 -25.99 -4.10 32.03
CA THR A 695 -27.30 -4.72 32.00
C THR A 695 -28.33 -3.80 32.64
N LEU A 696 -29.32 -3.36 31.87
CA LEU A 696 -30.47 -2.62 32.39
C LEU A 696 -31.43 -3.60 33.07
N LEU A 697 -31.60 -3.47 34.38
CA LEU A 697 -32.43 -4.38 35.18
C LEU A 697 -33.85 -3.85 35.34
N ASP A 698 -33.98 -2.59 35.74
CA ASP A 698 -35.26 -2.01 36.12
C ASP A 698 -35.19 -0.46 36.08
N GLY A 699 -36.32 0.21 36.29
CA GLY A 699 -36.37 1.66 36.45
C GLY A 699 -37.80 2.16 36.57
N THR A 700 -37.95 3.48 36.69
CA THR A 700 -39.28 4.10 36.73
C THR A 700 -39.35 5.30 35.80
N PHE A 701 -40.54 5.55 35.25
CA PHE A 701 -40.82 6.71 34.41
C PHE A 701 -42.04 7.46 34.91
N HIS A 702 -42.15 8.73 34.54
CA HIS A 702 -43.32 9.56 34.76
C HIS A 702 -43.92 9.92 33.39
N ILE A 703 -45.23 9.72 33.24
CA ILE A 703 -45.91 9.80 31.92
C ILE A 703 -45.74 11.18 31.26
N VAL A 704 -45.67 12.25 32.05
CA VAL A 704 -45.63 13.63 31.54
C VAL A 704 -44.24 14.25 31.58
N ASP A 705 -43.42 13.83 32.54
CA ASP A 705 -42.13 14.48 32.85
C ASP A 705 -40.92 13.64 32.43
N SER A 706 -41.11 12.40 31.98
CA SER A 706 -40.01 11.61 31.43
C SER A 706 -39.65 12.04 30.01
N SER A 707 -38.34 12.07 29.76
CA SER A 707 -37.77 12.42 28.46
C SER A 707 -36.54 11.54 28.20
N GLU A 708 -36.17 11.41 26.93
CA GLU A 708 -34.93 10.76 26.51
C GLU A 708 -33.70 11.37 27.20
N PHE A 709 -33.65 12.71 27.28
CA PHE A 709 -32.58 13.44 27.96
C PHE A 709 -32.47 13.10 29.45
N ALA A 710 -33.61 12.94 30.14
CA ALA A 710 -33.62 12.61 31.56
C ALA A 710 -33.12 11.18 31.81
N PHE A 711 -33.50 10.21 30.97
CA PHE A 711 -33.03 8.83 31.04
C PHE A 711 -31.55 8.70 30.67
N HIS A 712 -31.12 9.42 29.64
CA HIS A 712 -29.73 9.54 29.25
C HIS A 712 -28.87 10.03 30.43
N THR A 713 -29.24 11.18 31.01
CA THR A 713 -28.52 11.78 32.14
C THR A 713 -28.54 10.89 33.40
N ALA A 714 -29.68 10.28 33.71
CA ALA A 714 -29.79 9.34 34.83
C ALA A 714 -28.84 8.15 34.66
N THR A 715 -28.68 7.65 33.43
CA THR A 715 -27.77 6.53 33.12
C THR A 715 -26.31 6.94 33.23
N THR A 716 -25.94 8.10 32.71
CA THR A 716 -24.59 8.68 32.88
C THR A 716 -24.22 8.80 34.36
N MET A 717 -25.15 9.26 35.21
CA MET A 717 -24.95 9.33 36.66
C MET A 717 -24.79 7.94 37.29
N ALA A 718 -25.64 6.97 36.91
CA ALA A 718 -25.56 5.60 37.43
C ALA A 718 -24.20 4.94 37.13
N VAL A 719 -23.70 5.06 35.90
CA VAL A 719 -22.40 4.50 35.51
C VAL A 719 -21.25 5.18 36.25
N ARG A 720 -21.35 6.50 36.49
CA ARG A 720 -20.34 7.25 37.23
C ARG A 720 -20.26 6.83 38.71
N ASP A 721 -21.40 6.65 39.35
CA ASP A 721 -21.46 6.22 40.74
C ASP A 721 -21.08 4.73 40.88
N ALA A 722 -21.47 3.90 39.92
CA ALA A 722 -21.00 2.51 39.80
C ALA A 722 -19.47 2.41 39.79
N GLY A 723 -18.79 3.30 39.06
CA GLY A 723 -17.33 3.34 39.00
C GLY A 723 -16.67 3.59 40.35
N LYS A 724 -17.28 4.45 41.20
CA LYS A 724 -16.78 4.72 42.56
C LYS A 724 -16.91 3.51 43.47
N ASP A 725 -18.02 2.78 43.36
CA ASP A 725 -18.33 1.65 44.23
C ASP A 725 -17.59 0.36 43.82
N ALA A 726 -17.52 0.07 42.51
CA ALA A 726 -16.83 -1.11 41.98
C ALA A 726 -15.29 -0.98 42.01
N GLY A 727 -14.81 0.26 41.94
CA GLY A 727 -13.43 0.58 41.63
C GLY A 727 -13.11 0.37 40.14
N VAL A 728 -12.26 1.26 39.61
CA VAL A 728 -11.82 1.26 38.21
C VAL A 728 -10.30 1.11 38.16
N LYS A 729 -9.79 0.32 37.21
CA LYS A 729 -8.36 0.20 36.91
C LYS A 729 -8.04 0.77 35.55
N LEU A 730 -6.86 1.38 35.47
CA LEU A 730 -6.28 1.80 34.20
C LEU A 730 -5.63 0.59 33.52
N LEU A 731 -5.79 0.50 32.22
CA LEU A 731 -5.22 -0.51 31.34
C LEU A 731 -4.23 0.16 30.40
N GLU A 732 -3.04 -0.42 30.25
CA GLU A 732 -2.05 -0.02 29.26
C GLU A 732 -1.99 -1.05 28.11
N PRO A 733 -1.69 -0.62 26.89
CA PRO A 733 -1.46 -1.52 25.78
C PRO A 733 -0.11 -2.23 25.93
N ILE A 734 -0.16 -3.56 25.87
CA ILE A 734 1.01 -4.43 25.88
C ILE A 734 1.31 -4.86 24.45
N MET A 735 2.55 -4.64 24.05
CA MET A 735 3.06 -5.01 22.74
C MET A 735 3.75 -6.36 22.83
N LYS A 736 3.47 -7.26 21.89
CA LYS A 736 4.32 -8.42 21.64
C LYS A 736 5.54 -7.94 20.88
N VAL A 737 6.72 -8.09 21.47
CA VAL A 737 7.98 -7.58 20.94
C VAL A 737 8.88 -8.76 20.57
N ASN A 738 9.49 -8.70 19.39
CA ASN A 738 10.60 -9.55 19.00
C ASN A 738 11.82 -8.67 18.75
N VAL A 739 12.82 -8.76 19.64
CA VAL A 739 14.08 -8.02 19.54
C VAL A 739 15.19 -8.95 19.06
N VAL A 740 15.83 -8.58 17.97
CA VAL A 740 16.96 -9.33 17.41
C VAL A 740 18.22 -8.51 17.63
N CYS A 741 19.24 -9.13 18.24
CA CYS A 741 20.49 -8.45 18.57
C CYS A 741 21.70 -9.39 18.50
N PRO A 742 22.93 -8.89 18.30
CA PRO A 742 24.13 -9.73 18.34
C PRO A 742 24.31 -10.43 19.70
N VAL A 743 24.85 -11.65 19.70
CA VAL A 743 25.14 -12.43 20.92
C VAL A 743 26.00 -11.64 21.91
N ALA A 744 26.92 -10.82 21.42
CA ALA A 744 27.79 -9.97 22.25
C ALA A 744 27.01 -8.93 23.07
N ASN A 745 25.89 -8.44 22.55
CA ASN A 745 25.07 -7.38 23.16
C ASN A 745 23.81 -7.92 23.84
N PHE A 746 23.55 -9.22 23.73
CA PHE A 746 22.34 -9.89 24.22
C PHE A 746 22.02 -9.57 25.68
N ASN A 747 23.01 -9.66 26.58
CA ASN A 747 22.78 -9.42 28.01
C ASN A 747 22.38 -7.97 28.30
N THR A 748 22.94 -7.02 27.55
CA THR A 748 22.62 -5.58 27.66
C THR A 748 21.22 -5.30 27.14
N VAL A 749 20.87 -5.85 25.97
CA VAL A 749 19.52 -5.71 25.38
C VAL A 749 18.45 -6.37 26.26
N ARG A 750 18.73 -7.57 26.77
CA ARG A 750 17.86 -8.28 27.70
C ARG A 750 17.64 -7.48 28.99
N GLY A 751 18.72 -6.91 29.54
CA GLY A 751 18.66 -6.06 30.72
C GLY A 751 17.80 -4.81 30.49
N ASP A 752 17.89 -4.19 29.31
CA ASP A 752 17.08 -3.02 28.98
C ASP A 752 15.58 -3.36 28.85
N LEU A 753 15.24 -4.48 28.20
CA LEU A 753 13.85 -4.93 28.09
C LEU A 753 13.23 -5.21 29.47
N LEU A 754 13.97 -5.86 30.37
CA LEU A 754 13.51 -6.11 31.73
C LEU A 754 13.34 -4.80 32.52
N ARG A 755 14.25 -3.83 32.32
CA ARG A 755 14.14 -2.48 32.92
C ARG A 755 12.87 -1.77 32.46
N ARG A 756 12.45 -1.98 31.22
CA ARG A 756 11.22 -1.48 30.59
C ARG A 756 9.96 -2.28 30.93
N ARG A 757 9.97 -3.05 32.03
CA ARG A 757 8.85 -3.90 32.45
C ARG A 757 8.46 -4.97 31.44
N GLY A 758 9.38 -5.34 30.54
CA GLY A 758 9.19 -6.42 29.59
C GLY A 758 9.16 -7.79 30.28
N GLN A 759 8.20 -8.62 29.90
CA GLN A 759 8.17 -10.04 30.25
C GLN A 759 8.71 -10.82 29.07
N LEU A 760 9.75 -11.62 29.30
CA LEU A 760 10.42 -12.36 28.24
C LEU A 760 9.88 -13.78 28.21
N ASP A 761 9.34 -14.19 27.06
CA ASP A 761 8.70 -15.50 26.88
C ASP A 761 9.71 -16.54 26.41
N THR A 762 10.46 -16.21 25.36
CA THR A 762 11.33 -17.17 24.70
C THR A 762 12.55 -16.47 24.15
N ILE A 763 13.72 -17.05 24.41
CA ILE A 763 14.97 -16.63 23.79
C ILE A 763 15.29 -17.69 22.75
N ARG A 764 15.36 -17.29 21.48
CA ARG A 764 15.82 -18.17 20.40
C ARG A 764 17.24 -17.79 20.02
N GLU A 765 18.05 -18.80 19.75
CA GLU A 765 19.32 -18.58 19.08
C GLU A 765 19.01 -18.36 17.60
N GLY A 766 19.28 -17.15 17.11
CA GLY A 766 19.19 -16.84 15.70
C GLY A 766 20.46 -17.28 14.98
N TYR A 767 20.33 -17.69 13.73
CA TYR A 767 21.50 -18.05 12.92
C TYR A 767 22.31 -16.81 12.56
N GLY A 768 23.65 -16.91 12.63
CA GLY A 768 24.57 -15.80 12.31
C GLY A 768 25.13 -15.03 13.53
N GLY A 769 25.10 -15.61 14.73
CA GLY A 769 25.66 -14.97 15.93
C GLY A 769 24.75 -13.87 16.51
N VAL A 770 23.44 -14.00 16.29
CA VAL A 770 22.39 -13.13 16.83
C VAL A 770 21.46 -13.93 17.77
N LYS A 771 20.83 -13.25 18.71
CA LYS A 771 19.80 -13.81 19.58
C LYS A 771 18.51 -13.03 19.40
N GLU A 772 17.42 -13.78 19.36
CA GLU A 772 16.07 -13.24 19.28
C GLU A 772 15.42 -13.35 20.65
N ILE A 773 14.85 -12.25 21.11
CA ILE A 773 14.19 -12.12 22.40
C ILE A 773 12.72 -11.85 22.12
N TYR A 774 11.89 -12.87 22.34
CA TYR A 774 10.44 -12.75 22.30
C TYR A 774 9.93 -12.41 23.69
N GLY A 775 8.98 -11.49 23.75
CA GLY A 775 8.30 -11.17 24.98
C GLY A 775 7.19 -10.15 24.77
N THR A 776 6.67 -9.66 25.89
CA THR A 776 5.65 -8.63 25.92
C THR A 776 6.16 -7.42 26.69
N VAL A 777 6.02 -6.21 26.14
CA VAL A 777 6.49 -4.96 26.76
C VAL A 777 5.38 -3.91 26.69
N PRO A 778 5.14 -3.12 27.75
CA PRO A 778 4.20 -2.00 27.68
C PRO A 778 4.64 -0.96 26.67
N LEU A 779 3.73 -0.50 25.81
CA LEU A 779 4.05 0.45 24.74
C LEU A 779 4.65 1.77 25.28
N GLN A 780 4.22 2.21 26.46
CA GLN A 780 4.72 3.43 27.10
C GLN A 780 6.23 3.38 27.35
N GLU A 781 6.76 2.18 27.60
CA GLU A 781 8.17 1.98 27.86
C GLU A 781 8.99 1.82 26.56
N MET A 782 8.34 1.74 25.40
CA MET A 782 8.97 1.52 24.09
C MET A 782 9.24 2.83 23.32
N SER A 783 8.86 3.98 23.87
CA SER A 783 9.13 5.30 23.27
C SER A 783 10.64 5.50 23.03
N GLY A 784 11.05 5.80 21.80
CA GLY A 784 12.46 6.00 21.45
C GLY A 784 13.33 4.73 21.55
N TYR A 785 12.74 3.54 21.71
CA TYR A 785 13.50 2.31 21.92
C TYR A 785 14.43 1.97 20.76
N MET A 786 14.09 2.32 19.51
CA MET A 786 14.94 2.05 18.35
C MET A 786 16.31 2.74 18.46
N THR A 787 16.33 3.99 18.93
CA THR A 787 17.56 4.78 19.10
C THR A 787 18.44 4.18 20.19
N GLU A 788 17.84 3.82 21.33
CA GLU A 788 18.56 3.21 22.44
C GLU A 788 19.06 1.80 22.08
N LEU A 789 18.22 0.99 21.42
CA LEU A 789 18.56 -0.34 20.91
C LEU A 789 19.75 -0.26 19.95
N ARG A 790 19.76 0.69 19.00
CA ARG A 790 20.90 0.91 18.11
C ARG A 790 22.16 1.30 18.88
N SER A 791 22.05 2.15 19.89
CA SER A 791 23.21 2.53 20.73
C SER A 791 23.81 1.31 21.44
N ILE A 792 22.98 0.52 22.14
CA ILE A 792 23.45 -0.64 22.93
C ILE A 792 23.88 -1.84 22.06
N SER A 793 23.43 -1.90 20.81
CA SER A 793 23.76 -2.96 19.85
C SER A 793 24.78 -2.54 18.79
N GLN A 794 25.42 -1.37 18.93
CA GLN A 794 26.36 -0.80 17.94
C GLN A 794 25.75 -0.72 16.53
N GLY A 795 24.46 -0.39 16.45
CA GLY A 795 23.68 -0.22 15.23
C GLY A 795 23.13 -1.52 14.63
N ARG A 796 23.34 -2.69 15.27
CA ARG A 796 23.02 -4.01 14.69
C ARG A 796 21.75 -4.65 15.23
N GLY A 797 21.14 -4.07 16.25
CA GLY A 797 19.90 -4.54 16.85
C GLY A 797 18.70 -3.85 16.24
N PHE A 798 17.63 -4.61 16.04
CA PHE A 798 16.33 -4.09 15.61
C PHE A 798 15.23 -4.84 16.37
N TYR A 799 14.05 -4.28 16.40
CA TYR A 799 12.89 -4.92 17.00
C TYR A 799 11.67 -4.79 16.10
N THR A 800 10.75 -5.72 16.27
CA THR A 800 9.40 -5.66 15.72
C THR A 800 8.43 -5.69 16.89
N MET A 801 7.30 -5.00 16.76
CA MET A 801 6.26 -4.99 17.77
C MET A 801 4.87 -5.06 17.14
N GLU A 802 3.98 -5.81 17.76
CA GLU A 802 2.58 -5.95 17.38
C GLU A 802 1.71 -5.82 18.62
N MET A 803 0.49 -5.29 18.49
CA MET A 803 -0.43 -5.18 19.63
C MET A 803 -0.79 -6.59 20.13
N SER A 804 -0.64 -6.83 21.43
CA SER A 804 -1.01 -8.11 22.06
C SER A 804 -2.34 -8.02 22.76
N HIS A 805 -2.43 -7.22 23.84
CA HIS A 805 -3.61 -7.09 24.67
C HIS A 805 -3.49 -5.86 25.57
N TYR A 806 -4.57 -5.52 26.27
CA TYR A 806 -4.56 -4.50 27.32
C TYR A 806 -4.35 -5.16 28.69
N HIS A 807 -3.44 -4.61 29.49
CA HIS A 807 -3.14 -5.16 30.82
C HIS A 807 -3.27 -4.07 31.90
N PRO A 808 -3.75 -4.41 33.12
CA PRO A 808 -3.78 -3.47 34.23
C PRO A 808 -2.43 -2.83 34.54
N VAL A 809 -2.44 -1.52 34.67
CA VAL A 809 -1.27 -0.71 35.00
C VAL A 809 -0.87 -0.96 36.46
N PRO A 810 0.45 -0.99 36.78
CA PRO A 810 0.89 -1.05 38.17
C PRO A 810 0.38 0.14 39.00
N PRO A 811 0.05 -0.04 40.31
CA PRO A 811 -0.56 1.00 41.13
C PRO A 811 0.21 2.33 41.14
N THR A 812 1.55 2.26 41.17
CA THR A 812 2.43 3.43 41.17
C THR A 812 2.37 4.25 39.88
N VAL A 813 2.18 3.58 38.74
CA VAL A 813 2.05 4.24 37.43
C VAL A 813 0.64 4.79 37.27
N GLN A 814 -0.38 4.06 37.74
CA GLN A 814 -1.76 4.53 37.76
C GLN A 814 -1.90 5.84 38.57
N GLU A 815 -1.36 5.91 39.77
CA GLU A 815 -1.37 7.14 40.60
C GLU A 815 -0.72 8.33 39.88
N ARG A 816 0.41 8.11 39.19
CA ARG A 816 1.08 9.16 38.42
C ARG A 816 0.21 9.68 37.29
N ILE A 817 -0.44 8.79 36.54
CA ILE A 817 -1.30 9.15 35.41
C ILE A 817 -2.53 9.91 35.92
N VAL A 818 -3.20 9.40 36.96
CA VAL A 818 -4.36 10.07 37.58
C VAL A 818 -4.00 11.47 38.07
N ASN A 819 -2.87 11.61 38.78
CA ASN A 819 -2.40 12.93 39.24
C ASN A 819 -2.07 13.88 38.09
N SER A 820 -1.55 13.37 36.97
CA SER A 820 -1.27 14.17 35.78
C SER A 820 -2.54 14.60 35.04
N ALA A 821 -3.58 13.76 35.04
CA ALA A 821 -4.88 14.08 34.48
C ALA A 821 -5.60 15.15 35.30
N LEU A 822 -5.57 15.03 36.63
CA LEU A 822 -6.14 16.02 37.56
C LEU A 822 -5.47 17.40 37.42
N LYS A 823 -4.14 17.45 37.28
CA LYS A 823 -3.40 18.72 37.09
C LYS A 823 -3.66 19.45 35.77
N ARG A 824 -4.26 18.78 34.77
CA ARG A 824 -4.64 19.43 33.50
C ARG A 824 -6.00 20.13 33.58
N GLN A 825 -6.76 19.93 34.66
CA GLN A 825 -8.07 20.55 34.87
C GLN A 825 -8.01 21.87 35.67
N ASP A 826 -6.92 22.10 36.40
CA ASP A 826 -6.59 23.40 37.03
C ASP A 826 -5.81 24.28 36.03
#